data_AF-A0A397XUI2-F1
#
_entry.id   AF-A0A397XUI2-F1
#
_cell.length_a   1.000
_cell.length_b   1.000
_cell.length_c   1.000
_cell.angle_alpha   90.00
_cell.angle_beta   90.00
_cell.angle_gamma   90.00
#
_symmetry.space_group_name_H-M   'P 1'
#
loop_
_entity.id
_entity.type
_entity.pdbx_description
1 polymer ?
#
loop_
_entity_poly.entity_id
_entity_poly.type
_entity_poly.pdbx_seq_one_letter_code
_entity_poly.pdbx_strand_id
1 'polypeptide(L)'
;MSASRGGGPDQGPSQPQQRRIMRTQTVGNLGESFDSEVVPSSLVEIAPILRVANEVESSNPRVAYLCRFYAFEKAHRLDPTSSGRGVRQFKTALLQRLEREHDPTLMGRVKKSDAREMQSFYQHYYKKYIQALQNAADKADRAQLTKAYQTANVLFEVLKAVNLTQSIEVDREILEAQDKVAEKTQLYVHYNILPLDPDSANQAIMRYPEIQAAVLGLRNTRGLPWPEGHKKKKDEDMLDWLQEMFGFQKDNVANQREHLILLLANVHIRQFPKPDQQPKLDDQALTDVMKKLFKNYKKCKASKVINLSEDIFAGFNSTLREGNVTHHEYIQVGKGRDVGLNQISMFEAKIANGNGEQTLSRDIYRLGHRFDFFRMMSCYFTTVGFYFSTLITVLTVYIFLYGRLYLVLSGLEQGLSTQKGIRDNTPLQIALASQSFVQIGFLMALPMLMEIGLERGFRTALSEFVLMQLQLAPVFFTFSLGTKTHYYGRTLLHGGAKYRSTGRGFVVFHAKFADNYRLYSRSHFVKGLEMMLLLVVYQIFGSAYRGVLAYLLITISMWFMVGTWLFAPFLFNPSGFEWQKIVDDWTDWNKWINNIGGIGVPAEKSWESWWEEEQEHLRHSGKRGIVVEILLSLRFFIYQYGLVYHLTITERTKNFLVYGVSWLVIFLILFVMKTISVGRRKFSASFQLMFRLIKGLIFMTFIAIIVILITLAHMTIQDIIVCILAFMPTGWGMLLIAQACKPVVHRAGFWGSVRTLARGYEIVMGLLLFTPVAFLAWFPFVSEFQTRMLFNQAFSRGLQISRILGGHRKDRSSRNKE
;
A
#
# COMPACT_ATOMS: atom_id res chain seq x y z
N MET A 1 13.39 -13.43 -54.30
CA MET A 1 14.42 -14.43 -54.69
C MET A 1 14.02 -15.77 -54.09
N SER A 2 14.01 -16.80 -54.93
CA SER A 2 13.46 -18.13 -54.75
C SER A 2 14.47 -19.19 -54.22
N ALA A 3 13.92 -20.29 -53.70
CA ALA A 3 14.49 -21.65 -53.59
C ALA A 3 15.53 -21.89 -52.46
N SER A 4 15.65 -23.04 -51.79
CA SER A 4 15.22 -24.44 -52.04
C SER A 4 15.30 -25.27 -50.74
N ARG A 5 14.55 -26.39 -50.72
CA ARG A 5 14.37 -27.43 -49.69
C ARG A 5 15.61 -28.29 -49.41
N GLY A 6 15.64 -28.89 -48.21
CA GLY A 6 16.27 -30.17 -47.89
C GLY A 6 15.54 -30.80 -46.69
N GLY A 7 15.06 -32.03 -46.84
CA GLY A 7 14.20 -32.71 -45.84
C GLY A 7 14.74 -34.06 -45.37
N GLY A 8 14.28 -34.46 -44.18
CA GLY A 8 14.34 -35.81 -43.59
C GLY A 8 14.95 -35.86 -42.18
N PRO A 9 14.55 -36.79 -41.27
CA PRO A 9 13.25 -37.44 -41.08
C PRO A 9 12.62 -37.14 -39.69
N ASP A 10 11.35 -37.50 -39.56
CA ASP A 10 10.50 -37.35 -38.37
C ASP A 10 11.11 -37.89 -37.07
N GLN A 11 11.33 -36.99 -36.10
CA GLN A 11 11.24 -37.30 -34.67
C GLN A 11 9.96 -36.67 -34.14
N GLY A 12 9.04 -37.50 -33.67
CA GLY A 12 7.74 -37.07 -33.15
C GLY A 12 7.88 -36.02 -32.04
N PRO A 13 6.89 -35.12 -31.87
CA PRO A 13 6.97 -34.09 -30.85
C PRO A 13 6.98 -34.75 -29.46
N SER A 14 8.13 -34.67 -28.79
CA SER A 14 8.24 -34.87 -27.35
C SER A 14 7.20 -34.00 -26.66
N GLN A 15 6.24 -34.65 -26.00
CA GLN A 15 5.22 -34.00 -25.18
C GLN A 15 5.89 -33.00 -24.22
N PRO A 16 5.44 -31.74 -24.16
CA PRO A 16 5.84 -30.87 -23.08
C PRO A 16 5.29 -31.46 -21.78
N GLN A 17 6.19 -31.85 -20.87
CA GLN A 17 5.85 -32.15 -19.48
C GLN A 17 5.07 -30.95 -18.92
N GLN A 18 3.75 -31.09 -18.84
CA GLN A 18 2.88 -30.15 -18.15
C GLN A 18 3.33 -30.07 -16.70
N ARG A 19 4.03 -28.99 -16.33
CA ARG A 19 4.12 -28.54 -14.95
C ARG A 19 2.70 -28.26 -14.47
N ARG A 20 2.11 -29.25 -13.80
CA ARG A 20 0.78 -29.20 -13.20
C ARG A 20 0.79 -28.11 -12.12
N ILE A 21 0.23 -26.94 -12.44
CA ILE A 21 -0.05 -25.90 -11.45
C ILE A 21 -1.11 -26.47 -10.50
N MET A 22 -0.71 -26.84 -9.28
CA MET A 22 -1.63 -27.35 -8.27
C MET A 22 -2.52 -26.23 -7.72
N ARG A 23 -3.83 -26.49 -7.75
CA ARG A 23 -4.92 -25.68 -7.18
C ARG A 23 -4.71 -25.41 -5.68
N THR A 24 -4.94 -24.18 -5.25
CA THR A 24 -5.19 -23.83 -3.84
C THR A 24 -6.46 -24.54 -3.37
N GLN A 25 -6.35 -25.53 -2.47
CA GLN A 25 -7.48 -26.18 -1.84
C GLN A 25 -7.81 -25.52 -0.48
N THR A 26 -9.11 -25.24 -0.27
CA THR A 26 -9.66 -24.70 0.98
C THR A 26 -9.72 -25.77 2.08
N VAL A 27 -9.57 -25.33 3.35
CA VAL A 27 -9.43 -26.03 4.65
C VAL A 27 -10.56 -27.03 5.01
N GLY A 28 -10.83 -28.06 4.19
CA GLY A 28 -11.94 -28.99 4.49
C GLY A 28 -11.80 -30.43 4.03
N ASN A 29 -10.61 -30.90 3.67
CA ASN A 29 -10.28 -32.33 3.72
C ASN A 29 -8.84 -32.44 4.25
N LEU A 30 -8.69 -32.83 5.51
CA LEU A 30 -7.41 -33.33 6.02
C LEU A 30 -7.46 -34.85 5.92
N GLY A 31 -7.18 -35.34 4.71
CA GLY A 31 -6.96 -36.75 4.40
C GLY A 31 -5.51 -36.94 3.97
N GLU A 32 -4.79 -37.74 4.75
CA GLU A 32 -3.51 -38.42 4.48
C GLU A 32 -2.22 -37.61 4.21
N SER A 33 -2.27 -36.31 3.88
CA SER A 33 -1.06 -35.45 3.94
C SER A 33 -1.35 -34.09 4.61
N PHE A 34 -0.67 -33.80 5.73
CA PHE A 34 -0.62 -32.43 6.25
C PHE A 34 0.38 -31.66 5.40
N ASP A 35 -0.07 -31.08 4.29
CA ASP A 35 0.80 -30.28 3.44
C ASP A 35 1.29 -29.04 4.20
N SER A 36 2.60 -28.83 4.21
CA SER A 36 3.31 -27.71 4.87
C SER A 36 2.87 -26.31 4.41
N GLU A 37 1.96 -26.22 3.45
CA GLU A 37 1.44 -25.00 2.83
C GLU A 37 0.11 -24.51 3.44
N VAL A 38 -0.53 -25.30 4.32
CA VAL A 38 -1.82 -24.96 4.98
C VAL A 38 -1.63 -24.60 6.45
N VAL A 39 -0.61 -23.80 6.74
CA VAL A 39 -0.35 -23.29 8.11
C VAL A 39 -1.00 -21.90 8.25
N PRO A 40 -1.79 -21.64 9.31
CA PRO A 40 -2.35 -20.31 9.57
C PRO A 40 -1.27 -19.22 9.55
N SER A 41 -1.61 -18.01 9.08
CA SER A 41 -0.64 -16.91 8.95
C SER A 41 0.03 -16.50 10.26
N SER A 42 -0.64 -16.73 11.40
CA SER A 42 -0.09 -16.51 12.74
C SER A 42 0.89 -17.60 13.20
N LEU A 43 1.00 -18.70 12.46
CA LEU A 43 1.82 -19.87 12.79
C LEU A 43 2.86 -20.19 11.71
N VAL A 44 3.18 -19.28 10.78
CA VAL A 44 4.09 -19.56 9.64
C VAL A 44 5.42 -20.19 10.07
N GLU A 45 5.90 -19.91 11.27
CA GLU A 45 7.12 -20.47 11.85
C GLU A 45 7.14 -22.00 12.03
N ILE A 46 5.98 -22.68 12.09
CA ILE A 46 5.94 -24.15 12.21
C ILE A 46 5.97 -24.87 10.85
N ALA A 47 5.77 -24.15 9.74
CA ALA A 47 5.71 -24.75 8.41
C ALA A 47 6.98 -25.51 8.00
N PRO A 48 8.21 -25.01 8.27
CA PRO A 48 9.43 -25.76 8.00
C PRO A 48 9.51 -27.08 8.77
N ILE A 49 9.04 -27.10 10.02
CA ILE A 49 9.06 -28.29 10.88
C ILE A 49 8.15 -29.39 10.31
N LEU A 50 6.95 -29.02 9.88
CA LEU A 50 6.01 -29.96 9.27
C LEU A 50 6.46 -30.48 7.91
N ARG A 51 7.15 -29.63 7.13
CA ARG A 51 7.76 -30.04 5.86
C ARG A 51 8.82 -31.12 6.09
N VAL A 52 9.70 -30.90 7.07
CA VAL A 52 10.73 -31.88 7.45
C VAL A 52 10.09 -33.15 7.98
N ALA A 53 9.03 -33.06 8.80
CA ALA A 53 8.31 -34.23 9.29
C ALA A 53 7.79 -35.12 8.15
N ASN A 54 7.20 -34.52 7.11
CA ASN A 54 6.72 -35.28 5.95
C ASN A 54 7.86 -35.84 5.09
N GLU A 55 8.99 -35.14 5.00
CA GLU A 55 10.16 -35.61 4.25
C GLU A 55 10.80 -36.85 4.89
N VAL A 56 10.86 -36.89 6.22
CA VAL A 56 11.49 -38.00 6.95
C VAL A 56 10.54 -39.15 7.29
N GLU A 57 9.23 -39.00 7.07
CA GLU A 57 8.20 -39.98 7.41
C GLU A 57 8.44 -41.35 6.79
N SER A 58 8.86 -41.41 5.53
CA SER A 58 9.20 -42.66 4.84
C SER A 58 10.48 -43.33 5.35
N SER A 59 11.38 -42.54 5.95
CA SER A 59 12.69 -43.01 6.42
C SER A 59 12.67 -43.41 7.89
N ASN A 60 12.00 -42.64 8.74
CA ASN A 60 11.80 -42.93 10.15
C ASN A 60 10.47 -42.33 10.65
N PRO A 61 9.39 -43.14 10.71
CA PRO A 61 8.07 -42.69 11.16
C PRO A 61 8.07 -42.11 12.58
N ARG A 62 8.92 -42.61 13.48
CA ARG A 62 9.01 -42.11 14.87
C ARG A 62 9.61 -40.71 14.92
N VAL A 63 10.62 -40.42 14.11
CA VAL A 63 11.20 -39.07 14.02
C VAL A 63 10.21 -38.08 13.41
N ALA A 64 9.46 -38.49 12.38
CA ALA A 64 8.39 -37.67 11.80
C ALA A 64 7.30 -37.31 12.84
N TYR A 65 6.90 -38.29 13.66
CA TYR A 65 5.99 -38.07 14.78
C TYR A 65 6.53 -37.03 15.77
N LEU A 66 7.80 -37.15 16.19
CA LEU A 66 8.43 -36.21 17.13
C LEU A 66 8.54 -34.79 16.56
N CYS A 67 8.81 -34.64 15.26
CA CYS A 67 8.78 -33.33 14.58
C CYS A 67 7.37 -32.71 14.59
N ARG A 68 6.32 -33.51 14.35
CA ARG A 68 4.91 -33.03 14.41
C ARG A 68 4.50 -32.67 15.83
N PHE A 69 4.95 -33.43 16.82
CA PHE A 69 4.68 -33.15 18.23
C PHE A 69 5.33 -31.83 18.66
N TYR A 70 6.59 -31.62 18.30
CA TYR A 70 7.28 -30.35 18.54
C TYR A 70 6.61 -29.17 17.82
N ALA A 71 6.16 -29.35 16.58
CA ALA A 71 5.39 -28.34 15.86
C ALA A 71 4.08 -27.98 16.57
N PHE A 72 3.39 -28.96 17.17
CA PHE A 72 2.18 -28.73 17.97
C PHE A 72 2.47 -27.93 19.25
N GLU A 73 3.52 -28.27 20.00
CA GLU A 73 3.93 -27.51 21.19
C GLU A 73 4.32 -26.06 20.83
N LYS A 74 5.10 -25.89 19.76
CA LYS A 74 5.50 -24.56 19.26
C LYS A 74 4.28 -23.74 18.84
N ALA A 75 3.30 -24.36 18.17
CA ALA A 75 2.04 -23.72 17.85
C ALA A 75 1.24 -23.31 19.10
N HIS A 76 1.28 -24.11 20.16
CA HIS A 76 0.64 -23.77 21.43
C HIS A 76 1.30 -22.56 22.11
N ARG A 77 2.64 -22.48 22.10
CA ARG A 77 3.39 -21.33 22.64
C ARG A 77 3.16 -20.04 21.85
N LEU A 78 3.06 -20.13 20.52
CA LEU A 78 2.85 -18.97 19.63
C LEU A 78 1.46 -18.35 19.75
N ASP A 79 0.42 -19.16 20.02
CA ASP A 79 -0.95 -18.66 20.25
C ASP A 79 -1.66 -19.50 21.31
N PRO A 80 -1.39 -19.28 22.61
CA PRO A 80 -1.99 -20.07 23.70
C PRO A 80 -3.52 -20.04 23.67
N THR A 81 -4.09 -18.89 23.29
CA THR A 81 -5.53 -18.65 23.24
C THR A 81 -6.22 -19.21 21.98
N SER A 82 -5.46 -19.68 20.98
CA SER A 82 -5.96 -20.10 19.67
C SER A 82 -6.87 -19.06 19.01
N SER A 83 -6.52 -17.77 19.16
CA SER A 83 -7.29 -16.62 18.71
C SER A 83 -7.13 -16.33 17.21
N GLY A 84 -6.07 -16.86 16.58
CA GLY A 84 -5.84 -16.73 15.14
C GLY A 84 -6.85 -17.52 14.31
N ARG A 85 -7.27 -16.95 13.18
CA ARG A 85 -8.23 -17.58 12.26
C ARG A 85 -7.69 -18.93 11.75
N GLY A 86 -8.44 -20.01 11.99
CA GLY A 86 -8.07 -21.37 11.59
C GLY A 86 -7.06 -22.07 12.53
N VAL A 87 -6.50 -21.36 13.52
CA VAL A 87 -5.51 -21.93 14.46
C VAL A 87 -6.11 -23.05 15.30
N ARG A 88 -7.32 -22.86 15.84
CA ARG A 88 -7.99 -23.89 16.64
C ARG A 88 -8.26 -25.15 15.82
N GLN A 89 -8.78 -25.01 14.61
CA GLN A 89 -9.06 -26.13 13.70
C GLN A 89 -7.77 -26.86 13.32
N PHE A 90 -6.73 -26.11 13.00
CA PHE A 90 -5.41 -26.65 12.67
C PHE A 90 -4.80 -27.43 13.85
N LYS A 91 -4.80 -26.85 15.06
CA LYS A 91 -4.30 -27.52 16.28
C LYS A 91 -5.08 -28.79 16.59
N THR A 92 -6.40 -28.73 16.52
CA THR A 92 -7.26 -29.91 16.76
C THR A 92 -6.98 -31.02 15.74
N ALA A 93 -6.83 -30.70 14.47
CA ALA A 93 -6.53 -31.70 13.46
C ALA A 93 -5.11 -32.29 13.61
N LEU A 94 -4.12 -31.44 13.93
CA LEU A 94 -2.75 -31.90 14.18
C LEU A 94 -2.70 -32.81 15.40
N LEU A 95 -3.44 -32.48 16.47
CA LEU A 95 -3.58 -33.32 17.65
C LEU A 95 -4.23 -34.67 17.33
N GLN A 96 -5.33 -34.68 16.59
CA GLN A 96 -5.98 -35.93 16.16
C GLN A 96 -5.06 -36.84 15.33
N ARG A 97 -4.18 -36.25 14.52
CA ARG A 97 -3.17 -37.01 13.77
C ARG A 97 -2.10 -37.58 14.70
N LEU A 98 -1.61 -36.78 15.65
CA LEU A 98 -0.66 -37.24 16.66
C LEU A 98 -1.23 -38.40 17.49
N GLU A 99 -2.51 -38.35 17.87
CA GLU A 99 -3.17 -39.44 18.59
C GLU A 99 -3.22 -40.74 17.76
N ARG A 100 -3.49 -40.66 16.45
CA ARG A 100 -3.50 -41.84 15.57
C ARG A 100 -2.10 -42.42 15.31
N GLU A 101 -1.09 -41.57 15.22
CA GLU A 101 0.28 -41.96 14.89
C GLU A 101 1.11 -42.38 16.13
N HIS A 102 0.64 -42.09 17.35
CA HIS A 102 1.44 -42.31 18.56
C HIS A 102 1.81 -43.78 18.78
N ASP A 103 0.83 -44.67 18.91
CA ASP A 103 1.07 -46.08 19.24
C ASP A 103 1.79 -46.84 18.11
N PRO A 104 1.39 -46.71 16.82
CA PRO A 104 2.08 -47.40 15.73
C PRO A 104 3.56 -47.00 15.59
N THR A 105 3.86 -45.70 15.74
CA THR A 105 5.24 -45.21 15.62
C THR A 105 6.07 -45.54 16.86
N LEU A 106 5.45 -45.64 18.05
CA LEU A 106 6.10 -46.04 19.28
C LEU A 106 6.46 -47.53 19.26
N MET A 107 5.57 -48.39 18.75
CA MET A 107 5.85 -49.83 18.55
C MET A 107 6.98 -50.06 17.54
N GLY A 108 7.07 -49.22 16.50
CA GLY A 108 8.13 -49.25 15.50
C GLY A 108 9.46 -48.60 15.92
N ARG A 109 9.59 -48.14 17.19
CA ARG A 109 10.80 -47.47 17.67
C ARG A 109 11.93 -48.45 17.89
N VAL A 110 13.11 -48.13 17.34
CA VAL A 110 14.30 -49.01 17.39
C VAL A 110 15.13 -48.76 18.65
N LYS A 111 15.21 -47.53 19.13
CA LYS A 111 16.00 -47.14 20.32
C LYS A 111 15.17 -47.16 21.60
N LYS A 112 15.87 -47.24 22.73
CA LYS A 112 15.29 -47.29 24.08
C LYS A 112 14.50 -46.03 24.46
N SER A 113 14.82 -44.88 23.88
CA SER A 113 14.15 -43.60 24.12
C SER A 113 14.05 -42.78 22.84
N ASP A 114 13.11 -41.83 22.82
CA ASP A 114 12.92 -40.92 21.69
C ASP A 114 14.12 -40.00 21.47
N ALA A 115 14.79 -39.56 22.55
CA ALA A 115 16.03 -38.81 22.46
C ALA A 115 17.14 -39.62 21.77
N ARG A 116 17.28 -40.91 22.08
CA ARG A 116 18.29 -41.78 21.43
C ARG A 116 17.93 -42.11 19.98
N GLU A 117 16.64 -42.24 19.68
CA GLU A 117 16.14 -42.40 18.30
C GLU A 117 16.48 -41.17 17.46
N MET A 118 16.21 -39.97 17.98
CA MET A 118 16.49 -38.71 17.30
C MET A 118 17.99 -38.45 17.12
N GLN A 119 18.80 -38.73 18.14
CA GLN A 119 20.27 -38.62 18.04
C GLN A 119 20.85 -39.58 16.99
N SER A 120 20.41 -40.85 17.00
CA SER A 120 20.84 -41.84 16.01
C SER A 120 20.42 -41.46 14.60
N PHE A 121 19.21 -40.92 14.43
CA PHE A 121 18.71 -40.48 13.12
C PHE A 121 19.45 -39.25 12.61
N TYR A 122 19.73 -38.27 13.47
CA TYR A 122 20.48 -37.07 13.09
C TYR A 122 21.90 -37.43 12.61
N GLN A 123 22.61 -38.32 13.32
CA GLN A 123 23.93 -38.80 12.90
C GLN A 123 23.86 -39.54 11.55
N HIS A 124 22.85 -40.40 11.37
CA HIS A 124 22.63 -41.10 10.09
C HIS A 124 22.35 -40.11 8.96
N TYR A 125 21.48 -39.12 9.19
CA TYR A 125 21.12 -38.09 8.23
C TYR A 125 22.35 -37.27 7.81
N TYR A 126 23.16 -36.84 8.78
CA TYR A 126 24.39 -36.08 8.54
C TYR A 126 25.39 -36.87 7.68
N LYS A 127 25.63 -38.15 7.99
CA LYS A 127 26.54 -39.01 7.21
C LYS A 127 26.01 -39.25 5.79
N LYS A 128 24.73 -39.57 5.66
CA LYS A 128 24.10 -39.97 4.39
C LYS A 128 23.83 -38.81 3.44
N TYR A 129 23.42 -37.65 3.94
CA TYR A 129 22.99 -36.52 3.11
C TYR A 129 23.95 -35.34 3.14
N ILE A 130 24.70 -35.11 4.22
CA ILE A 130 25.62 -33.96 4.28
C ILE A 130 27.05 -34.41 3.90
N GLN A 131 27.62 -35.40 4.58
CA GLN A 131 28.99 -35.87 4.28
C GLN A 131 29.09 -36.54 2.90
N ALA A 132 28.11 -37.36 2.52
CA ALA A 132 28.13 -37.98 1.19
C ALA A 132 28.03 -36.96 0.05
N LEU A 133 27.21 -35.91 0.20
CA LEU A 133 27.09 -34.82 -0.78
C LEU A 133 28.33 -33.91 -0.79
N GLN A 134 29.02 -33.75 0.33
CA GLN A 134 30.30 -33.03 0.40
C GLN A 134 31.44 -33.79 -0.30
N ASN A 135 31.42 -35.13 -0.25
CA ASN A 135 32.47 -35.99 -0.78
C ASN A 135 32.24 -36.42 -2.25
N ALA A 136 31.06 -36.19 -2.82
CA ALA A 136 30.77 -36.50 -4.21
C ALA A 136 31.59 -35.59 -5.15
N ALA A 137 32.43 -36.20 -6.00
CA ALA A 137 33.34 -35.51 -6.92
C ALA A 137 32.62 -34.64 -7.96
N ASP A 138 31.40 -35.03 -8.34
CA ASP A 138 30.46 -34.17 -9.05
C ASP A 138 29.68 -33.36 -8.03
N LYS A 139 30.13 -32.10 -7.84
CA LYS A 139 29.49 -31.03 -7.08
C LYS A 139 27.99 -31.29 -6.87
N ALA A 140 27.65 -31.73 -5.67
CA ALA A 140 26.27 -31.92 -5.27
C ALA A 140 25.44 -30.71 -5.72
N ASP A 141 24.35 -31.00 -6.41
CA ASP A 141 23.35 -30.05 -6.88
C ASP A 141 23.04 -29.09 -5.71
N ARG A 142 23.54 -27.84 -5.76
CA ARG A 142 23.60 -26.93 -4.59
C ARG A 142 22.25 -26.79 -3.89
N ALA A 143 21.17 -26.86 -4.67
CA ALA A 143 19.81 -26.88 -4.16
C ALA A 143 19.54 -28.04 -3.19
N GLN A 144 20.07 -29.23 -3.47
CA GLN A 144 19.97 -30.41 -2.61
C GLN A 144 20.78 -30.23 -1.32
N LEU A 145 21.99 -29.65 -1.40
CA LEU A 145 22.82 -29.40 -0.22
C LEU A 145 22.23 -28.32 0.69
N THR A 146 21.73 -27.22 0.11
CA THR A 146 21.01 -26.18 0.87
C THR A 146 19.76 -26.75 1.54
N LYS A 147 18.99 -27.59 0.84
CA LYS A 147 17.84 -28.29 1.42
C LYS A 147 18.27 -29.20 2.57
N ALA A 148 19.35 -29.98 2.40
CA ALA A 148 19.87 -30.87 3.44
C ALA A 148 20.30 -30.12 4.71
N TYR A 149 20.96 -28.96 4.58
CA TYR A 149 21.30 -28.11 5.73
C TYR A 149 20.06 -27.53 6.42
N GLN A 150 19.05 -27.09 5.66
CA GLN A 150 17.79 -26.61 6.23
C GLN A 150 17.07 -27.71 7.03
N THR A 151 17.00 -28.91 6.45
CA THR A 151 16.41 -30.08 7.12
C THR A 151 17.19 -30.48 8.37
N ALA A 152 18.53 -30.46 8.32
CA ALA A 152 19.37 -30.75 9.49
C ALA A 152 19.17 -29.74 10.63
N ASN A 153 19.09 -28.43 10.35
CA ASN A 153 18.84 -27.42 11.38
C ASN A 153 17.50 -27.64 12.10
N VAL A 154 16.45 -27.98 11.36
CA VAL A 154 15.14 -28.29 11.93
C VAL A 154 15.20 -29.58 12.76
N LEU A 155 15.86 -30.63 12.27
CA LEU A 155 16.03 -31.88 13.02
C LEU A 155 16.80 -31.65 14.33
N PHE A 156 17.82 -30.79 14.32
CA PHE A 156 18.57 -30.44 15.53
C PHE A 156 17.73 -29.63 16.53
N GLU A 157 16.89 -28.71 16.05
CA GLU A 157 15.95 -27.97 16.91
C GLU A 157 15.01 -28.93 17.66
N VAL A 158 14.43 -29.91 16.94
CA VAL A 158 13.56 -30.94 17.52
C VAL A 158 14.36 -31.84 18.47
N LEU A 159 15.57 -32.26 18.08
CA LEU A 159 16.46 -33.08 18.92
C LEU A 159 16.72 -32.42 20.26
N LYS A 160 17.11 -31.13 20.27
CA LYS A 160 17.37 -30.40 21.50
C LYS A 160 16.14 -30.33 22.41
N ALA A 161 14.95 -30.15 21.83
CA ALA A 161 13.71 -30.13 22.58
C ALA A 161 13.38 -31.50 23.21
N VAL A 162 13.50 -32.60 22.44
CA VAL A 162 13.23 -33.97 22.93
C VAL A 162 14.22 -34.38 24.01
N ASN A 163 15.50 -34.07 23.82
CA ASN A 163 16.57 -34.33 24.79
C ASN A 163 16.35 -33.59 26.11
N LEU A 164 15.95 -32.32 26.06
CA LEU A 164 15.62 -31.52 27.23
C LEU A 164 14.45 -32.13 28.01
N THR A 165 13.37 -32.54 27.32
CA THR A 165 12.20 -33.16 27.93
C THR A 165 12.52 -34.49 28.62
N GLN A 166 13.47 -35.27 28.08
CA GLN A 166 13.87 -36.58 28.63
C GLN A 166 15.09 -36.52 29.56
N SER A 167 15.63 -35.32 29.84
CA SER A 167 16.85 -35.13 30.64
C SER A 167 18.04 -35.97 30.16
N ILE A 168 18.22 -36.07 28.84
CA ILE A 168 19.32 -36.79 28.19
C ILE A 168 20.24 -35.77 27.50
N GLU A 169 21.53 -35.79 27.82
CA GLU A 169 22.51 -34.93 27.16
C GLU A 169 22.67 -35.28 25.66
N VAL A 170 23.04 -34.26 24.87
CA VAL A 170 23.29 -34.43 23.43
C VAL A 170 24.74 -34.86 23.24
N ASP A 171 24.97 -35.91 22.45
CA ASP A 171 26.31 -36.38 22.13
C ASP A 171 27.20 -35.26 21.55
N ARG A 172 28.45 -35.18 22.02
CA ARG A 172 29.41 -34.15 21.59
C ARG A 172 29.64 -34.13 20.07
N GLU A 173 29.64 -35.30 19.43
CA GLU A 173 29.76 -35.43 17.97
C GLU A 173 28.61 -34.74 17.22
N ILE A 174 27.40 -34.73 17.79
CA ILE A 174 26.22 -34.09 17.20
C ILE A 174 26.33 -32.57 17.32
N LEU A 175 26.85 -32.07 18.44
CA LEU A 175 27.11 -30.64 18.64
C LEU A 175 28.15 -30.14 17.62
N GLU A 176 29.27 -30.85 17.46
CA GLU A 176 30.30 -30.51 16.48
C GLU A 176 29.80 -30.60 15.03
N ALA A 177 28.95 -31.58 14.72
CA ALA A 177 28.30 -31.69 13.42
C ALA A 177 27.36 -30.51 13.15
N GLN A 178 26.58 -30.11 14.15
CA GLN A 178 25.66 -28.98 14.05
C GLN A 178 26.40 -27.64 13.92
N ASP A 179 27.52 -27.44 14.60
CA ASP A 179 28.33 -26.22 14.45
C ASP A 179 28.81 -26.07 13.00
N LYS A 180 29.25 -27.18 12.37
CA LYS A 180 29.61 -27.22 10.94
C LYS A 180 28.40 -26.93 10.04
N VAL A 181 27.22 -27.49 10.35
CA VAL A 181 25.98 -27.20 9.61
C VAL A 181 25.62 -25.73 9.71
N ALA A 182 25.68 -25.13 10.90
CA ALA A 182 25.34 -23.74 11.15
C ALA A 182 26.28 -22.79 10.38
N GLU A 183 27.59 -23.06 10.41
CA GLU A 183 28.59 -22.30 9.65
C GLU A 183 28.33 -22.39 8.14
N LYS A 184 28.15 -23.60 7.60
CA LYS A 184 27.90 -23.82 6.17
C LYS A 184 26.54 -23.29 5.72
N THR A 185 25.50 -23.33 6.55
CA THR A 185 24.18 -22.75 6.23
C THR A 185 24.28 -21.25 5.94
N GLN A 186 25.14 -20.53 6.67
CA GLN A 186 25.38 -19.10 6.45
C GLN A 186 26.17 -18.81 5.17
N LEU A 187 26.93 -19.78 4.66
CA LEU A 187 27.69 -19.69 3.41
C LEU A 187 26.82 -20.03 2.18
N TYR A 188 25.93 -21.03 2.30
CA TYR A 188 25.05 -21.49 1.22
C TYR A 188 23.70 -20.75 1.17
N VAL A 189 23.72 -19.43 1.33
CA VAL A 189 22.51 -18.59 1.15
C VAL A 189 22.09 -18.62 -0.32
N HIS A 190 20.78 -18.46 -0.56
CA HIS A 190 20.24 -18.31 -1.91
C HIS A 190 20.78 -17.03 -2.55
N TYR A 191 21.39 -17.15 -3.72
CA TYR A 191 21.87 -16.03 -4.53
C TYR A 191 20.91 -15.84 -5.71
N ASN A 192 20.79 -14.63 -6.26
CA ASN A 192 19.83 -14.42 -7.36
C ASN A 192 20.38 -15.01 -8.68
N ILE A 193 21.69 -14.83 -8.93
CA ILE A 193 22.39 -15.13 -10.20
C ILE A 193 23.85 -15.60 -9.96
N LEU A 194 24.64 -14.93 -9.10
CA LEU A 194 26.06 -15.23 -8.86
C LEU A 194 26.35 -15.85 -7.48
N PRO A 195 26.97 -17.05 -7.43
CA PRO A 195 27.33 -17.73 -6.19
C PRO A 195 28.72 -17.28 -5.70
N LEU A 196 28.77 -16.18 -4.95
CA LEU A 196 30.04 -15.53 -4.54
C LEU A 196 30.71 -16.17 -3.31
N ASP A 197 30.17 -17.27 -2.79
CA ASP A 197 30.75 -18.01 -1.67
C ASP A 197 32.04 -18.78 -2.07
N PRO A 198 32.97 -19.01 -1.12
CA PRO A 198 34.27 -19.65 -1.41
C PRO A 198 34.16 -21.03 -2.07
N ASP A 199 33.12 -21.80 -1.69
CA ASP A 199 32.91 -23.17 -2.17
C ASP A 199 32.32 -23.21 -3.61
N SER A 200 31.94 -22.06 -4.17
CA SER A 200 31.27 -21.94 -5.47
C SER A 200 32.12 -21.35 -6.59
N ALA A 201 33.41 -21.14 -6.35
CA ALA A 201 34.36 -20.64 -7.37
C ALA A 201 34.35 -21.47 -8.66
N ASN A 202 34.02 -22.76 -8.56
CA ASN A 202 34.02 -23.69 -9.68
C ASN A 202 32.68 -23.82 -10.42
N GLN A 203 31.64 -23.07 -10.04
CA GLN A 203 30.34 -23.09 -10.75
C GLN A 203 30.47 -22.52 -12.17
N ALA A 204 29.63 -23.00 -13.11
CA ALA A 204 29.75 -22.67 -14.53
C ALA A 204 29.76 -21.15 -14.80
N ILE A 205 28.89 -20.39 -14.12
CA ILE A 205 28.83 -18.93 -14.25
C ILE A 205 30.05 -18.20 -13.67
N MET A 206 30.74 -18.80 -12.70
CA MET A 206 31.95 -18.24 -12.09
C MET A 206 33.22 -18.55 -12.90
N ARG A 207 33.13 -19.39 -13.94
CA ARG A 207 34.23 -19.71 -14.86
C ARG A 207 34.39 -18.67 -15.97
N TYR A 208 33.41 -17.79 -16.19
CA TYR A 208 33.52 -16.75 -17.20
C TYR A 208 34.63 -15.75 -16.82
N PRO A 209 35.63 -15.52 -17.70
CA PRO A 209 36.75 -14.62 -17.43
C PRO A 209 36.30 -13.21 -17.03
N GLU A 210 35.20 -12.73 -17.57
CA GLU A 210 34.66 -11.39 -17.33
C GLU A 210 34.03 -11.25 -15.94
N ILE A 211 33.40 -12.33 -15.45
CA ILE A 211 32.88 -12.40 -14.09
C ILE A 211 34.04 -12.45 -13.10
N GLN A 212 35.07 -13.25 -13.38
CA GLN A 212 36.29 -13.32 -12.56
C GLN A 212 37.01 -11.97 -12.52
N ALA A 213 37.16 -11.31 -13.66
CA ALA A 213 37.75 -9.99 -13.79
C ALA A 213 37.01 -8.94 -12.95
N ALA A 214 35.67 -8.92 -13.01
CA ALA A 214 34.85 -8.00 -12.23
C ALA A 214 34.93 -8.27 -10.71
N VAL A 215 34.90 -9.55 -10.30
CA VAL A 215 35.07 -9.95 -8.89
C VAL A 215 36.46 -9.55 -8.35
N LEU A 216 37.52 -9.82 -9.12
CA LEU A 216 38.89 -9.42 -8.75
C LEU A 216 39.03 -7.90 -8.67
N GLY A 217 38.40 -7.17 -9.59
CA GLY A 217 38.32 -5.71 -9.57
C GLY A 217 37.68 -5.19 -8.28
N LEU A 218 36.57 -5.77 -7.83
CA LEU A 218 35.91 -5.39 -6.58
C LEU A 218 36.72 -5.74 -5.32
N ARG A 219 37.49 -6.83 -5.36
CA ARG A 219 38.36 -7.26 -4.24
C ARG A 219 39.61 -6.40 -4.07
N ASN A 220 39.92 -5.53 -5.04
CA ASN A 220 41.02 -4.58 -4.92
C ASN A 220 40.70 -3.47 -3.89
N THR A 221 40.98 -3.77 -2.64
CA THR A 221 40.77 -2.88 -1.48
C THR A 221 42.05 -2.17 -1.03
N ARG A 222 43.05 -2.09 -1.91
CA ARG A 222 44.35 -1.47 -1.60
C ARG A 222 44.16 0.03 -1.34
N GLY A 223 44.61 0.50 -0.17
CA GLY A 223 44.55 1.92 0.21
C GLY A 223 43.25 2.37 0.88
N LEU A 224 42.29 1.46 1.14
CA LEU A 224 41.07 1.79 1.88
C LEU A 224 41.33 1.77 3.41
N PRO A 225 40.89 2.79 4.16
CA PRO A 225 41.04 2.84 5.61
C PRO A 225 39.96 1.98 6.29
N TRP A 226 40.35 0.91 6.98
CA TRP A 226 39.42 0.04 7.72
C TRP A 226 39.25 0.53 9.17
N PRO A 227 38.09 0.26 9.80
CA PRO A 227 37.88 0.58 11.21
C PRO A 227 38.91 -0.08 12.13
N GLU A 228 39.30 0.60 13.22
CA GLU A 228 40.24 0.05 14.21
C GLU A 228 39.69 -1.25 14.81
N GLY A 229 40.49 -2.32 14.77
CA GLY A 229 40.10 -3.65 15.26
C GLY A 229 39.41 -4.55 14.24
N HIS A 230 39.17 -4.11 13.00
CA HIS A 230 38.60 -4.96 11.94
C HIS A 230 39.61 -6.03 11.49
N LYS A 231 39.22 -7.31 11.60
CA LYS A 231 40.01 -8.43 11.08
C LYS A 231 39.61 -8.72 9.65
N LYS A 232 40.40 -8.19 8.71
CA LYS A 232 40.16 -8.35 7.27
C LYS A 232 40.09 -9.82 6.86
N LYS A 233 39.00 -10.22 6.19
CA LYS A 233 38.83 -11.56 5.63
C LYS A 233 39.47 -11.65 4.23
N LYS A 234 39.85 -12.86 3.82
CA LYS A 234 40.56 -13.10 2.54
C LYS A 234 39.74 -12.69 1.30
N ASP A 235 38.42 -12.77 1.38
CA ASP A 235 37.50 -12.51 0.26
C ASP A 235 36.72 -11.19 0.39
N GLU A 236 37.10 -10.30 1.32
CA GLU A 236 36.43 -9.00 1.50
C GLU A 236 36.68 -8.03 0.35
N ASP A 237 35.62 -7.39 -0.12
CA ASP A 237 35.63 -6.46 -1.24
C ASP A 237 35.30 -5.01 -0.85
N MET A 238 35.34 -4.11 -1.83
CA MET A 238 35.03 -2.69 -1.62
C MET A 238 33.62 -2.45 -1.05
N LEU A 239 32.67 -3.35 -1.29
CA LEU A 239 31.30 -3.22 -0.80
C LEU A 239 31.19 -3.68 0.66
N ASP A 240 31.98 -4.66 1.08
CA ASP A 240 32.14 -5.00 2.51
C ASP A 240 32.76 -3.82 3.28
N TRP A 241 33.75 -3.16 2.68
CA TRP A 241 34.33 -1.94 3.26
C TRP A 241 33.28 -0.83 3.44
N LEU A 242 32.46 -0.57 2.41
CA LEU A 242 31.36 0.38 2.50
C LEU A 242 30.33 -0.02 3.55
N GLN A 243 30.07 -1.32 3.70
CA GLN A 243 29.16 -1.83 4.71
C GLN A 243 29.65 -1.49 6.12
N GLU A 244 30.92 -1.78 6.41
CA GLU A 244 31.53 -1.55 7.73
C GLU A 244 31.65 -0.05 8.05
N MET A 245 32.02 0.78 7.07
CA MET A 245 32.20 2.22 7.29
C MET A 245 30.89 2.99 7.48
N PHE A 246 29.81 2.58 6.79
CA PHE A 246 28.56 3.36 6.72
C PHE A 246 27.33 2.62 7.29
N GLY A 247 27.49 1.38 7.76
CA GLY A 247 26.41 0.61 8.38
C GLY A 247 25.31 0.17 7.41
N PHE A 248 25.65 -0.09 6.14
CA PHE A 248 24.66 -0.58 5.17
C PHE A 248 24.11 -1.96 5.56
N GLN A 249 22.85 -2.22 5.23
CA GLN A 249 22.23 -3.52 5.47
C GLN A 249 22.88 -4.61 4.61
N LYS A 250 23.20 -5.76 5.22
CA LYS A 250 23.89 -6.90 4.59
C LYS A 250 23.26 -7.33 3.26
N ASP A 251 21.94 -7.45 3.20
CA ASP A 251 21.23 -7.92 2.00
C ASP A 251 21.27 -6.89 0.87
N ASN A 252 21.32 -5.59 1.20
CA ASN A 252 21.46 -4.54 0.20
C ASN A 252 22.85 -4.59 -0.43
N VAL A 253 23.89 -4.77 0.39
CA VAL A 253 25.28 -4.90 -0.06
C VAL A 253 25.45 -6.11 -0.98
N ALA A 254 24.90 -7.26 -0.59
CA ALA A 254 24.92 -8.48 -1.41
C ALA A 254 24.24 -8.29 -2.78
N ASN A 255 23.05 -7.66 -2.80
CA ASN A 255 22.32 -7.39 -4.05
C ASN A 255 23.07 -6.38 -4.95
N GLN A 256 23.62 -5.31 -4.38
CA GLN A 256 24.37 -4.31 -5.16
C GLN A 256 25.66 -4.88 -5.72
N ARG A 257 26.34 -5.74 -4.96
CA ARG A 257 27.55 -6.48 -5.40
C ARG A 257 27.26 -7.30 -6.64
N GLU A 258 26.26 -8.16 -6.57
CA GLU A 258 25.86 -9.02 -7.68
C GLU A 258 25.47 -8.20 -8.92
N HIS A 259 24.67 -7.14 -8.73
CA HIS A 259 24.25 -6.27 -9.84
C HIS A 259 25.42 -5.54 -10.51
N LEU A 260 26.38 -5.05 -9.72
CA LEU A 260 27.56 -4.36 -10.24
C LEU A 260 28.49 -5.31 -10.99
N ILE A 261 28.73 -6.52 -10.47
CA ILE A 261 29.53 -7.55 -11.14
C ILE A 261 28.92 -7.88 -12.50
N LEU A 262 27.61 -8.15 -12.55
CA LEU A 262 26.92 -8.49 -13.79
C LEU A 262 26.95 -7.33 -14.80
N LEU A 263 26.81 -6.09 -14.34
CA LEU A 263 26.87 -4.92 -15.21
C LEU A 263 28.26 -4.74 -15.82
N LEU A 264 29.31 -4.85 -15.00
CA LEU A 264 30.70 -4.77 -15.45
C LEU A 264 31.04 -5.90 -16.42
N ALA A 265 30.73 -7.15 -16.08
CA ALA A 265 30.98 -8.30 -16.93
C ALA A 265 30.24 -8.19 -18.29
N ASN A 266 28.99 -7.73 -18.29
CA ASN A 266 28.20 -7.55 -19.51
C ASN A 266 28.74 -6.43 -20.42
N VAL A 267 29.25 -5.33 -19.85
CA VAL A 267 29.91 -4.30 -20.67
C VAL A 267 31.27 -4.81 -21.18
N HIS A 268 32.02 -5.52 -20.34
CA HIS A 268 33.33 -6.05 -20.65
C HIS A 268 33.27 -7.06 -21.82
N ILE A 269 32.36 -8.05 -21.76
CA ILE A 269 32.19 -9.05 -22.84
C ILE A 269 31.76 -8.43 -24.17
N ARG A 270 30.98 -7.34 -24.15
CA ARG A 270 30.54 -6.63 -25.37
C ARG A 270 31.65 -5.85 -26.05
N GLN A 271 32.64 -5.40 -25.30
CA GLN A 271 33.76 -4.64 -25.83
C GLN A 271 34.90 -5.56 -26.29
N PHE A 272 35.15 -6.65 -25.56
CA PHE A 272 36.25 -7.58 -25.80
C PHE A 272 35.75 -9.02 -25.85
N PRO A 273 35.31 -9.53 -27.01
CA PRO A 273 34.82 -10.90 -27.15
C PRO A 273 35.93 -11.97 -27.16
N LYS A 274 37.14 -11.68 -26.66
CA LYS A 274 38.30 -12.59 -26.70
C LYS A 274 38.47 -13.30 -25.35
N PRO A 275 38.21 -14.61 -25.25
CA PRO A 275 38.21 -15.36 -23.99
C PRO A 275 39.61 -15.72 -23.43
N ASP A 276 40.70 -15.49 -24.19
CA ASP A 276 42.03 -16.04 -23.87
C ASP A 276 42.93 -15.12 -23.02
N GLN A 277 42.45 -13.97 -22.55
CA GLN A 277 43.22 -13.07 -21.69
C GLN A 277 42.98 -13.38 -20.20
N GLN A 278 44.03 -13.19 -19.38
CA GLN A 278 43.95 -13.24 -17.92
C GLN A 278 42.76 -12.40 -17.42
N PRO A 279 42.07 -12.81 -16.33
CA PRO A 279 40.87 -12.15 -15.82
C PRO A 279 41.21 -10.80 -15.19
N LYS A 280 41.46 -9.79 -16.03
CA LYS A 280 41.68 -8.40 -15.64
C LYS A 280 40.54 -7.57 -16.20
N LEU A 281 39.92 -6.76 -15.35
CA LEU A 281 38.87 -5.85 -15.77
C LEU A 281 39.47 -4.75 -16.62
N ASP A 282 38.94 -4.54 -17.82
CA ASP A 282 39.39 -3.47 -18.70
C ASP A 282 38.93 -2.08 -18.20
N ASP A 283 39.85 -1.12 -18.20
CA ASP A 283 39.59 0.26 -17.75
C ASP A 283 38.56 0.99 -18.62
N GLN A 284 38.44 0.63 -19.90
CA GLN A 284 37.41 1.15 -20.81
C GLN A 284 36.02 0.62 -20.43
N ALA A 285 35.91 -0.65 -20.06
CA ALA A 285 34.65 -1.23 -19.59
C ALA A 285 34.21 -0.57 -18.27
N LEU A 286 35.15 -0.37 -17.34
CA LEU A 286 34.93 0.36 -16.10
C LEU A 286 34.50 1.82 -16.36
N THR A 287 35.22 2.51 -17.24
CA THR A 287 34.93 3.90 -17.61
C THR A 287 33.55 4.03 -18.24
N ASP A 288 33.14 3.09 -19.08
CA ASP A 288 31.83 3.08 -19.72
C ASP A 288 30.70 2.80 -18.73
N VAL A 289 30.90 1.84 -17.82
CA VAL A 289 29.93 1.60 -16.73
C VAL A 289 29.82 2.83 -15.84
N MET A 290 30.95 3.43 -15.42
CA MET A 290 30.96 4.67 -14.65
C MET A 290 30.24 5.79 -15.40
N LYS A 291 30.57 6.01 -16.68
CA LYS A 291 29.93 7.04 -17.51
C LYS A 291 28.43 6.81 -17.64
N LYS A 292 27.97 5.58 -17.82
CA LYS A 292 26.55 5.23 -17.92
C LYS A 292 25.82 5.41 -16.59
N LEU A 293 26.37 4.85 -15.51
CA LEU A 293 25.74 4.84 -14.18
C LEU A 293 25.67 6.26 -13.60
N PHE A 294 26.75 7.04 -13.76
CA PHE A 294 26.80 8.43 -13.30
C PHE A 294 26.38 9.45 -14.37
N LYS A 295 25.92 9.03 -15.57
CA LYS A 295 25.52 9.95 -16.65
C LYS A 295 24.48 10.96 -16.15
N ASN A 296 23.49 10.45 -15.43
CA ASN A 296 22.40 11.25 -14.90
C ASN A 296 22.91 12.12 -13.74
N TYR A 297 23.68 11.57 -12.81
CA TYR A 297 24.23 12.30 -11.67
C TYR A 297 25.26 13.38 -12.02
N LYS A 298 25.97 13.26 -13.15
CA LYS A 298 26.85 14.33 -13.68
C LYS A 298 26.06 15.49 -14.30
N LYS A 299 24.83 15.21 -14.77
CA LYS A 299 23.94 16.21 -15.40
C LYS A 299 22.92 16.80 -14.42
N CYS A 300 22.61 16.08 -13.36
CA CYS A 300 21.64 16.47 -12.34
C CYS A 300 22.34 17.02 -11.10
N LYS A 301 21.71 17.99 -10.44
CA LYS A 301 22.16 18.42 -9.11
C LYS A 301 21.70 17.36 -8.11
N ALA A 302 22.61 16.67 -7.44
CA ALA A 302 22.23 15.73 -6.38
C ALA A 302 21.56 16.53 -5.24
N SER A 303 20.27 16.30 -5.01
CA SER A 303 19.54 16.88 -3.88
C SER A 303 18.60 15.83 -3.31
N LYS A 304 18.57 15.70 -1.99
CA LYS A 304 17.71 14.74 -1.28
C LYS A 304 16.21 15.01 -1.47
N VAL A 305 15.84 16.21 -1.92
CA VAL A 305 14.45 16.67 -1.99
C VAL A 305 14.11 17.30 -3.34
N ILE A 306 14.95 18.19 -3.87
CA ILE A 306 14.56 19.18 -4.91
C ILE A 306 14.53 18.61 -6.35
N ASN A 307 15.01 17.38 -6.57
CA ASN A 307 15.05 16.75 -7.90
C ASN A 307 14.50 15.32 -7.87
N LEU A 308 13.29 15.13 -7.34
CA LEU A 308 12.65 13.80 -7.30
C LEU A 308 12.50 13.16 -8.70
N SER A 309 12.39 14.02 -9.73
CA SER A 309 12.38 13.69 -11.17
C SER A 309 13.71 14.07 -11.82
N GLU A 310 14.80 13.51 -11.29
CA GLU A 310 16.18 13.83 -11.72
C GLU A 310 16.38 13.68 -13.23
N ASP A 311 15.77 12.68 -13.85
CA ASP A 311 15.78 12.41 -15.30
C ASP A 311 15.22 13.59 -16.11
N ILE A 312 14.08 14.14 -15.67
CA ILE A 312 13.44 15.30 -16.31
C ILE A 312 14.32 16.55 -16.17
N PHE A 313 14.87 16.81 -14.99
CA PHE A 313 15.79 17.94 -14.77
C PHE A 313 17.08 17.79 -15.58
N ALA A 314 17.58 16.57 -15.80
CA ALA A 314 18.68 16.30 -16.72
C ALA A 314 18.31 16.71 -18.15
N GLY A 315 17.09 16.38 -18.58
CA GLY A 315 16.52 16.81 -19.86
C GLY A 315 16.51 18.33 -19.99
N PHE A 316 15.93 19.04 -19.02
CA PHE A 316 15.89 20.51 -19.00
C PHE A 316 17.29 21.13 -19.11
N ASN A 317 18.25 20.64 -18.31
CA ASN A 317 19.62 21.13 -18.36
C ASN A 317 20.31 20.82 -19.70
N SER A 318 20.03 19.67 -20.31
CA SER A 318 20.54 19.32 -21.63
C SER A 318 20.02 20.29 -22.69
N THR A 319 18.71 20.52 -22.73
CA THR A 319 18.06 21.44 -23.68
C THR A 319 18.50 22.89 -23.47
N LEU A 320 18.64 23.35 -22.22
CA LEU A 320 19.14 24.69 -21.90
C LEU A 320 20.59 24.92 -22.36
N ARG A 321 21.37 23.85 -22.53
CA ARG A 321 22.74 23.85 -23.05
C ARG A 321 22.80 23.46 -24.54
N GLU A 322 21.68 23.59 -25.25
CA GLU A 322 21.57 23.29 -26.68
C GLU A 322 21.88 21.83 -27.04
N GLY A 323 21.79 20.93 -26.06
CA GLY A 323 21.90 19.50 -26.28
C GLY A 323 20.66 18.98 -27.01
N ASN A 324 20.88 18.20 -28.07
CA ASN A 324 19.82 17.51 -28.78
C ASN A 324 19.53 16.14 -28.16
N VAL A 325 18.25 15.77 -28.06
CA VAL A 325 17.79 14.44 -27.63
C VAL A 325 17.00 13.85 -28.79
N THR A 326 17.55 12.84 -29.46
CA THR A 326 16.82 12.12 -30.50
C THR A 326 15.77 11.22 -29.84
N HIS A 327 14.51 11.46 -30.15
CA HIS A 327 13.42 10.55 -29.79
C HIS A 327 13.37 9.45 -30.84
N HIS A 328 13.69 8.22 -30.45
CA HIS A 328 13.47 7.06 -31.29
C HIS A 328 12.13 6.46 -30.88
N GLU A 329 11.11 6.63 -31.72
CA GLU A 329 9.82 5.96 -31.53
C GLU A 329 10.01 4.45 -31.61
N TYR A 330 9.62 3.77 -30.54
CA TYR A 330 9.44 2.32 -30.56
C TYR A 330 7.95 2.06 -30.52
N ILE A 331 7.43 1.31 -31.50
CA ILE A 331 5.99 1.00 -31.62
C ILE A 331 5.43 0.33 -30.35
N GLN A 332 6.25 -0.44 -29.63
CA GLN A 332 5.90 -0.97 -28.30
C GLN A 332 7.13 -1.45 -27.54
N VAL A 333 7.44 -0.84 -26.38
CA VAL A 333 8.34 -1.44 -25.38
C VAL A 333 7.66 -1.35 -24.01
N GLY A 334 6.91 -2.40 -23.66
CA GLY A 334 6.28 -2.50 -22.36
C GLY A 334 7.23 -3.13 -21.35
N LYS A 335 7.55 -2.42 -20.26
CA LYS A 335 7.79 -3.11 -18.99
C LYS A 335 6.42 -3.53 -18.44
N GLY A 336 5.83 -4.55 -19.05
CA GLY A 336 4.53 -5.10 -18.64
C GLY A 336 4.62 -5.54 -17.19
N ARG A 337 3.95 -4.81 -16.30
CA ARG A 337 3.87 -5.12 -14.88
C ARG A 337 2.45 -4.91 -14.44
N ASP A 338 1.85 -5.95 -13.86
CA ASP A 338 0.56 -5.83 -13.21
C ASP A 338 0.69 -4.78 -12.08
N VAL A 339 -0.25 -3.84 -12.01
CA VAL A 339 -0.27 -2.76 -11.01
C VAL A 339 -1.68 -2.57 -10.46
N GLY A 340 -1.79 -2.53 -9.14
CA GLY A 340 -3.06 -2.28 -8.44
C GLY A 340 -3.32 -0.79 -8.27
N LEU A 341 -4.54 -0.40 -7.90
CA LEU A 341 -4.90 1.02 -7.72
C LEU A 341 -3.92 1.75 -6.79
N ASN A 342 -3.53 1.15 -5.66
CA ASN A 342 -2.60 1.76 -4.70
C ASN A 342 -1.21 2.00 -5.31
N GLN A 343 -0.70 1.07 -6.11
CA GLN A 343 0.60 1.24 -6.78
C GLN A 343 0.53 2.33 -7.85
N ILE A 344 -0.55 2.36 -8.63
CA ILE A 344 -0.80 3.38 -9.65
C ILE A 344 -0.93 4.75 -8.99
N SER A 345 -1.78 4.91 -7.97
CA SER A 345 -1.97 6.18 -7.30
C SER A 345 -0.69 6.68 -6.62
N MET A 346 0.13 5.80 -6.03
CA MET A 346 1.45 6.19 -5.52
C MET A 346 2.40 6.64 -6.62
N PHE A 347 2.34 6.02 -7.80
CA PHE A 347 3.12 6.44 -8.97
C PHE A 347 2.66 7.81 -9.47
N GLU A 348 1.35 8.03 -9.60
CA GLU A 348 0.80 9.33 -10.00
C GLU A 348 1.09 10.42 -8.98
N ALA A 349 1.02 10.11 -7.67
CA ALA A 349 1.41 11.01 -6.59
C ALA A 349 2.89 11.42 -6.72
N LYS A 350 3.77 10.47 -7.05
CA LYS A 350 5.18 10.73 -7.30
C LYS A 350 5.37 11.71 -8.46
N ILE A 351 4.71 11.47 -9.59
CA ILE A 351 4.83 12.34 -10.77
C ILE A 351 4.24 13.73 -10.50
N ALA A 352 3.09 13.80 -9.83
CA ALA A 352 2.43 15.06 -9.49
C ALA A 352 3.29 15.91 -8.53
N ASN A 353 3.91 15.31 -7.52
CA ASN A 353 4.88 15.98 -6.65
C ASN A 353 6.08 16.50 -7.47
N GLY A 354 6.68 15.64 -8.31
CA GLY A 354 7.81 16.02 -9.16
C GLY A 354 7.47 17.18 -10.11
N ASN A 355 6.26 17.21 -10.66
CA ASN A 355 5.80 18.34 -11.48
C ASN A 355 5.57 19.61 -10.66
N GLY A 356 5.07 19.49 -9.42
CA GLY A 356 4.97 20.64 -8.50
C GLY A 356 6.33 21.29 -8.26
N GLU A 357 7.39 20.49 -8.08
CA GLU A 357 8.77 21.00 -7.96
C GLU A 357 9.27 21.61 -9.28
N GLN A 358 8.95 21.02 -10.43
CA GLN A 358 9.29 21.59 -11.73
C GLN A 358 8.64 22.97 -11.92
N THR A 359 7.38 23.16 -11.54
CA THR A 359 6.68 24.46 -11.57
C THR A 359 7.40 25.51 -10.74
N LEU A 360 7.92 25.12 -9.57
CA LEU A 360 8.67 26.00 -8.67
C LEU A 360 10.13 26.21 -9.11
N SER A 361 10.61 25.46 -10.11
CA SER A 361 12.01 25.49 -10.55
C SER A 361 12.33 26.68 -11.45
N ARG A 362 13.58 27.16 -11.34
CA ARG A 362 14.12 28.18 -12.27
C ARG A 362 14.37 27.63 -13.67
N ASP A 363 14.40 26.30 -13.84
CA ASP A 363 14.72 25.67 -15.11
C ASP A 363 13.53 25.77 -16.08
N ILE A 364 12.30 25.59 -15.61
CA ILE A 364 11.09 25.87 -16.39
C ILE A 364 11.02 27.35 -16.78
N TYR A 365 11.33 28.28 -15.85
CA TYR A 365 11.38 29.70 -16.17
C TYR A 365 12.36 30.02 -17.30
N ARG A 366 13.56 29.41 -17.28
CA ARG A 366 14.58 29.61 -18.33
C ARG A 366 14.20 28.97 -19.66
N LEU A 367 13.65 27.76 -19.63
CA LEU A 367 13.15 27.09 -20.84
C LEU A 367 12.04 27.92 -21.48
N GLY A 368 11.16 28.50 -20.66
CA GLY A 368 10.09 29.36 -21.12
C GLY A 368 10.57 30.57 -21.94
N HIS A 369 11.74 31.13 -21.62
CA HIS A 369 12.31 32.25 -22.38
C HIS A 369 13.02 31.82 -23.67
N ARG A 370 13.29 30.51 -23.85
CA ARG A 370 14.03 29.96 -25.01
C ARG A 370 13.16 29.18 -25.98
N PHE A 371 12.00 28.70 -25.55
CA PHE A 371 11.08 27.97 -26.40
C PHE A 371 10.30 28.89 -27.33
N ASP A 372 10.18 28.48 -28.58
CA ASP A 372 9.19 29.03 -29.51
C ASP A 372 7.77 28.64 -29.07
N PHE A 373 6.77 29.22 -29.73
CA PHE A 373 5.35 29.02 -29.40
C PHE A 373 4.94 27.53 -29.39
N PHE A 374 5.39 26.74 -30.37
CA PHE A 374 4.99 25.33 -30.48
C PHE A 374 5.66 24.46 -29.42
N ARG A 375 6.95 24.67 -29.15
CA ARG A 375 7.67 24.01 -28.07
C ARG A 375 7.09 24.39 -26.72
N MET A 376 6.68 25.65 -26.54
CA MET A 376 5.98 26.09 -25.34
C MET A 376 4.64 25.36 -25.16
N MET A 377 3.83 25.24 -26.20
CA MET A 377 2.56 24.50 -26.12
C MET A 377 2.78 23.02 -25.83
N SER A 378 3.77 22.39 -26.47
CA SER A 378 4.15 21.02 -26.18
C SER A 378 4.60 20.86 -24.72
N CYS A 379 5.45 21.75 -24.23
CA CYS A 379 5.89 21.78 -22.83
C CYS A 379 4.71 21.96 -21.88
N TYR A 380 3.79 22.88 -22.16
CA TYR A 380 2.59 23.12 -21.36
C TYR A 380 1.72 21.87 -21.28
N PHE A 381 1.43 21.23 -22.43
CA PHE A 381 0.55 20.07 -22.50
C PHE A 381 1.16 18.81 -21.87
N THR A 382 2.48 18.63 -21.96
CA THR A 382 3.15 17.39 -21.50
C THR A 382 3.72 17.46 -20.09
N THR A 383 3.90 18.67 -19.52
CA THR A 383 4.54 18.86 -18.21
C THR A 383 3.65 19.66 -17.25
N VAL A 384 4.10 20.84 -16.83
CA VAL A 384 3.51 21.69 -15.78
C VAL A 384 2.07 22.11 -16.10
N GLY A 385 1.77 22.45 -17.35
CA GLY A 385 0.46 22.97 -17.75
C GLY A 385 -0.67 21.96 -17.58
N PHE A 386 -0.41 20.68 -17.82
CA PHE A 386 -1.38 19.60 -17.58
C PHE A 386 -1.79 19.50 -16.10
N TYR A 387 -0.81 19.50 -15.20
CA TYR A 387 -1.07 19.42 -13.74
C TYR A 387 -1.69 20.70 -13.20
N PHE A 388 -1.27 21.86 -13.71
CA PHE A 388 -1.89 23.13 -13.39
C PHE A 388 -3.35 23.17 -13.83
N SER A 389 -3.66 22.80 -15.07
CA SER A 389 -5.03 22.75 -15.58
C SER A 389 -5.91 21.80 -14.77
N THR A 390 -5.37 20.62 -14.42
CA THR A 390 -6.03 19.64 -13.53
C THR A 390 -6.39 20.24 -12.17
N LEU A 391 -5.45 20.97 -11.54
CA LEU A 391 -5.69 21.66 -10.27
C LEU A 391 -6.80 22.71 -10.40
N ILE A 392 -6.77 23.53 -11.45
CA ILE A 392 -7.78 24.57 -11.71
C ILE A 392 -9.15 23.95 -11.95
N THR A 393 -9.26 22.81 -12.62
CA THR A 393 -10.52 22.09 -12.81
C THR A 393 -11.15 21.72 -11.47
N VAL A 394 -10.38 21.12 -10.55
CA VAL A 394 -10.88 20.75 -9.23
C VAL A 394 -11.21 21.98 -8.38
N LEU A 395 -10.37 23.02 -8.41
CA LEU A 395 -10.66 24.28 -7.69
C LEU A 395 -11.95 24.94 -8.18
N THR A 396 -12.22 24.90 -9.48
CA THR A 396 -13.48 25.40 -10.06
C THR A 396 -14.70 24.68 -9.48
N VAL A 397 -14.62 23.36 -9.26
CA VAL A 397 -15.70 22.59 -8.61
C VAL A 397 -15.95 23.09 -7.19
N TYR A 398 -14.89 23.32 -6.41
CA TYR A 398 -15.00 23.88 -5.06
C TYR A 398 -15.60 25.29 -5.06
N ILE A 399 -15.09 26.18 -5.91
CA ILE A 399 -15.59 27.56 -6.04
C ILE A 399 -17.06 27.55 -6.46
N PHE A 400 -17.43 26.67 -7.38
CA PHE A 400 -18.82 26.51 -7.81
C PHE A 400 -19.72 26.05 -6.66
N LEU A 401 -19.35 25.00 -5.93
CA LEU A 401 -20.16 24.47 -4.83
C LEU A 401 -20.31 25.47 -3.68
N TYR A 402 -19.21 26.08 -3.24
CA TYR A 402 -19.26 27.11 -2.20
C TYR A 402 -20.02 28.37 -2.67
N GLY A 403 -19.80 28.80 -3.92
CA GLY A 403 -20.54 29.92 -4.50
C GLY A 403 -22.04 29.66 -4.53
N ARG A 404 -22.46 28.47 -4.99
CA ARG A 404 -23.86 28.03 -4.97
C ARG A 404 -24.44 28.00 -3.57
N LEU A 405 -23.70 27.42 -2.63
CA LEU A 405 -24.11 27.38 -1.24
C LEU A 405 -24.36 28.79 -0.69
N TYR A 406 -23.46 29.74 -0.94
CA TYR A 406 -23.61 31.10 -0.43
C TYR A 406 -24.81 31.84 -1.06
N LEU A 407 -25.13 31.55 -2.33
CA LEU A 407 -26.35 32.06 -2.98
C LEU A 407 -27.63 31.50 -2.34
N VAL A 408 -27.64 30.21 -2.00
CA VAL A 408 -28.77 29.58 -1.29
C VAL A 408 -28.91 30.14 0.11
N LEU A 409 -27.84 30.14 0.90
CA LEU A 409 -27.89 30.54 2.31
C LEU A 409 -28.19 32.03 2.49
N SER A 410 -27.82 32.88 1.53
CA SER A 410 -28.19 34.31 1.55
C SER A 410 -29.65 34.59 1.17
N GLY A 411 -30.38 33.61 0.64
CA GLY A 411 -31.73 33.79 0.08
C GLY A 411 -31.73 34.47 -1.29
N LEU A 412 -30.57 34.81 -1.86
CA LEU A 412 -30.47 35.43 -3.16
C LEU A 412 -30.97 34.48 -4.26
N GLU A 413 -30.71 33.19 -4.15
CA GLU A 413 -31.22 32.19 -5.09
C GLU A 413 -32.77 32.13 -5.09
N GLN A 414 -33.39 32.28 -3.93
CA GLN A 414 -34.84 32.38 -3.82
C GLN A 414 -35.37 33.67 -4.47
N GLY A 415 -34.68 34.80 -4.28
CA GLY A 415 -34.99 36.06 -4.97
C GLY A 415 -34.88 35.95 -6.50
N LEU A 416 -33.81 35.33 -6.99
CA LEU A 416 -33.60 35.07 -8.42
C LEU A 416 -34.66 34.12 -9.01
N SER A 417 -35.14 33.16 -8.21
CA SER A 417 -36.23 32.23 -8.57
C SER A 417 -37.58 32.93 -8.75
N THR A 418 -37.85 33.96 -7.94
CA THR A 418 -39.12 34.71 -8.00
C THR A 418 -39.22 35.68 -9.18
N GLN A 419 -38.08 36.09 -9.77
CA GLN A 419 -38.06 37.05 -10.87
C GLN A 419 -38.29 36.34 -12.22
N LYS A 420 -39.47 36.55 -12.84
CA LYS A 420 -39.86 35.93 -14.12
C LYS A 420 -38.82 36.07 -15.23
N GLY A 421 -38.21 37.26 -15.39
CA GLY A 421 -37.20 37.51 -16.43
C GLY A 421 -35.92 36.68 -16.34
N ILE A 422 -35.63 36.09 -15.17
CA ILE A 422 -34.46 35.21 -14.96
C ILE A 422 -34.88 33.74 -14.96
N ARG A 423 -36.05 33.44 -14.39
CA ARG A 423 -36.62 32.09 -14.37
C ARG A 423 -36.88 31.56 -15.78
N ASP A 424 -37.46 32.37 -16.66
CA ASP A 424 -37.89 31.95 -18.00
C ASP A 424 -36.82 32.20 -19.08
N ASN A 425 -35.59 32.55 -18.69
CA ASN A 425 -34.49 32.80 -19.63
C ASN A 425 -33.86 31.48 -20.13
N THR A 426 -34.49 30.87 -21.12
CA THR A 426 -34.04 29.61 -21.75
C THR A 426 -32.56 29.63 -22.19
N PRO A 427 -32.03 30.68 -22.84
CA PRO A 427 -30.60 30.75 -23.18
C PRO A 427 -29.67 30.63 -21.97
N LEU A 428 -29.97 31.32 -20.86
CA LEU A 428 -29.19 31.23 -19.63
C LEU A 428 -29.24 29.83 -19.02
N GLN A 429 -30.39 29.15 -19.09
CA GLN A 429 -30.52 27.78 -18.62
C GLN A 429 -29.66 26.82 -19.46
N ILE A 430 -29.70 26.94 -20.79
CA ILE A 430 -28.93 26.10 -21.72
C ILE A 430 -27.43 26.34 -21.57
N ALA A 431 -26.98 27.61 -21.46
CA ALA A 431 -25.56 27.95 -21.29
C ALA A 431 -24.94 27.37 -20.01
N LEU A 432 -25.73 27.22 -18.94
CA LEU A 432 -25.27 26.63 -17.68
C LEU A 432 -25.39 25.09 -17.67
N ALA A 433 -26.37 24.54 -18.38
CA ALA A 433 -26.48 23.09 -18.57
C ALA A 433 -25.36 22.54 -19.47
N SER A 434 -24.97 23.27 -20.52
CA SER A 434 -23.89 22.89 -21.43
C SER A 434 -22.53 22.79 -20.73
N GLN A 435 -22.28 23.65 -19.73
CA GLN A 435 -21.10 23.56 -18.87
C GLN A 435 -21.00 22.18 -18.19
N SER A 436 -22.12 21.63 -17.72
CA SER A 436 -22.15 20.35 -17.00
C SER A 436 -21.85 19.18 -17.95
N PHE A 437 -22.34 19.23 -19.19
CA PHE A 437 -22.05 18.23 -20.23
C PHE A 437 -20.56 18.22 -20.61
N VAL A 438 -19.95 19.40 -20.74
CA VAL A 438 -18.51 19.55 -21.01
C VAL A 438 -17.66 19.07 -19.81
N GLN A 439 -18.11 19.34 -18.58
CA GLN A 439 -17.43 18.93 -17.35
C GLN A 439 -17.47 17.42 -17.05
N ILE A 440 -18.41 16.65 -17.61
CA ILE A 440 -18.47 15.17 -17.47
C ILE A 440 -17.26 14.48 -18.14
N GLY A 441 -16.35 15.23 -18.78
CA GLY A 441 -15.10 14.70 -19.32
C GLY A 441 -15.22 14.15 -20.73
N PHE A 442 -16.40 14.29 -21.37
CA PHE A 442 -16.62 13.87 -22.75
C PHE A 442 -15.63 14.55 -23.72
N LEU A 443 -15.39 15.86 -23.55
CA LEU A 443 -14.39 16.57 -24.36
C LEU A 443 -12.95 16.14 -24.05
N MET A 444 -12.65 15.66 -22.84
CA MET A 444 -11.33 15.12 -22.51
C MET A 444 -11.11 13.72 -23.11
N ALA A 445 -12.18 12.97 -23.39
CA ALA A 445 -12.11 11.68 -24.06
C ALA A 445 -11.97 11.80 -25.60
N LEU A 446 -12.29 12.95 -26.17
CA LEU A 446 -12.30 13.17 -27.61
C LEU A 446 -10.90 13.02 -28.25
N PRO A 447 -9.80 13.57 -27.70
CA PRO A 447 -8.47 13.33 -28.24
C PRO A 447 -8.11 11.85 -28.33
N MET A 448 -8.40 11.08 -27.28
CA MET A 448 -8.17 9.63 -27.24
C MET A 448 -9.03 8.89 -28.29
N LEU A 449 -10.31 9.26 -28.42
CA LEU A 449 -11.19 8.70 -29.44
C LEU A 449 -10.68 8.98 -30.87
N MET A 450 -10.13 10.16 -31.10
CA MET A 450 -9.54 10.52 -32.39
C MET A 450 -8.24 9.77 -32.66
N GLU A 451 -7.37 9.63 -31.66
CA GLU A 451 -6.13 8.84 -31.75
C GLU A 451 -6.45 7.39 -32.11
N ILE A 452 -7.31 6.71 -31.34
CA ILE A 452 -7.72 5.32 -31.61
C ILE A 452 -8.47 5.24 -32.95
N GLY A 453 -9.27 6.25 -33.29
CA GLY A 453 -9.99 6.32 -34.55
C GLY A 453 -9.07 6.39 -35.77
N LEU A 454 -7.98 7.16 -35.68
CA LEU A 454 -6.98 7.31 -36.73
C LEU A 454 -6.08 6.07 -36.82
N GLU A 455 -5.70 5.45 -35.71
CA GLU A 455 -4.81 4.29 -35.69
C GLU A 455 -5.51 2.96 -36.02
N ARG A 456 -6.73 2.75 -35.51
CA ARG A 456 -7.44 1.45 -35.50
C ARG A 456 -8.83 1.50 -36.15
N GLY A 457 -9.24 2.67 -36.64
CA GLY A 457 -10.54 2.91 -37.26
C GLY A 457 -11.63 3.31 -36.27
N PHE A 458 -12.57 4.15 -36.72
CA PHE A 458 -13.64 4.72 -35.89
C PHE A 458 -14.60 3.70 -35.26
N ARG A 459 -14.87 2.58 -35.94
CA ARG A 459 -15.71 1.51 -35.37
C ARG A 459 -15.05 0.88 -34.15
N THR A 460 -13.75 0.59 -34.25
CA THR A 460 -12.94 0.04 -33.16
C THR A 460 -12.87 1.04 -32.02
N ALA A 461 -12.61 2.32 -32.32
CA ALA A 461 -12.59 3.40 -31.32
C ALA A 461 -13.90 3.51 -30.55
N LEU A 462 -15.05 3.46 -31.22
CA LEU A 462 -16.36 3.47 -30.57
C LEU A 462 -16.57 2.24 -29.67
N SER A 463 -16.20 1.05 -30.15
CA SER A 463 -16.31 -0.18 -29.34
C SER A 463 -15.39 -0.17 -28.12
N GLU A 464 -14.14 0.27 -28.27
CA GLU A 464 -13.17 0.39 -27.17
C GLU A 464 -13.65 1.44 -26.16
N PHE A 465 -14.18 2.58 -26.62
CA PHE A 465 -14.73 3.60 -25.73
C PHE A 465 -15.89 3.08 -24.88
N VAL A 466 -16.85 2.36 -25.47
CA VAL A 466 -17.96 1.74 -24.72
C VAL A 466 -17.42 0.72 -23.71
N LEU A 467 -16.45 -0.11 -24.10
CA LEU A 467 -15.81 -1.07 -23.20
C LEU A 467 -15.10 -0.37 -22.03
N MET A 468 -14.40 0.73 -22.28
CA MET A 468 -13.76 1.54 -21.23
C MET A 468 -14.77 2.10 -20.23
N GLN A 469 -15.95 2.55 -20.70
CA GLN A 469 -17.01 3.00 -19.79
C GLN A 469 -17.50 1.86 -18.90
N LEU A 470 -17.75 0.68 -19.48
CA LEU A 470 -18.20 -0.51 -18.75
C LEU A 470 -17.16 -1.04 -17.76
N GLN A 471 -15.87 -0.82 -18.02
CA GLN A 471 -14.75 -1.16 -17.14
C GLN A 471 -14.49 -0.12 -16.05
N LEU A 472 -15.37 0.87 -15.89
CA LEU A 472 -15.28 1.95 -14.91
C LEU A 472 -14.05 2.85 -15.08
N ALA A 473 -13.57 3.04 -16.32
CA ALA A 473 -12.54 4.02 -16.62
C ALA A 473 -12.87 5.44 -16.09
N PRO A 474 -14.12 5.95 -16.18
CA PRO A 474 -14.47 7.25 -15.61
C PRO A 474 -14.24 7.34 -14.10
N VAL A 475 -14.51 6.26 -13.35
CA VAL A 475 -14.26 6.19 -11.91
C VAL A 475 -12.76 6.24 -11.64
N PHE A 476 -11.98 5.46 -12.39
CA PHE A 476 -10.53 5.46 -12.26
C PHE A 476 -9.90 6.84 -12.57
N PHE A 477 -10.26 7.46 -13.70
CA PHE A 477 -9.68 8.74 -14.10
C PHE A 477 -10.13 9.91 -13.21
N THR A 478 -11.37 9.90 -12.75
CA THR A 478 -11.86 10.90 -11.79
C THR A 478 -11.17 10.76 -10.43
N PHE A 479 -10.87 9.53 -9.99
CA PHE A 479 -10.07 9.27 -8.79
C PHE A 479 -8.61 9.75 -8.98
N SER A 480 -8.00 9.40 -10.11
CA SER A 480 -6.66 9.86 -10.51
C SER A 480 -6.53 11.38 -10.50
N LEU A 481 -7.56 12.11 -10.96
CA LEU A 481 -7.61 13.57 -10.93
C LEU A 481 -7.42 14.13 -9.50
N GLY A 482 -8.05 13.48 -8.51
CA GLY A 482 -7.92 13.84 -7.09
C GLY A 482 -6.50 13.63 -6.57
N THR A 483 -5.88 12.50 -6.93
CA THR A 483 -4.48 12.20 -6.60
C THR A 483 -3.55 13.28 -7.15
N LYS A 484 -3.61 13.53 -8.47
CA LYS A 484 -2.76 14.52 -9.15
C LYS A 484 -2.91 15.89 -8.53
N THR A 485 -4.14 16.34 -8.34
CA THR A 485 -4.46 17.65 -7.76
C THR A 485 -3.93 17.81 -6.34
N HIS A 486 -4.13 16.81 -5.46
CA HIS A 486 -3.72 16.90 -4.07
C HIS A 486 -2.21 17.03 -3.94
N TYR A 487 -1.45 16.14 -4.58
CA TYR A 487 0.01 16.10 -4.45
C TYR A 487 0.69 17.27 -5.18
N TYR A 488 0.19 17.65 -6.36
CA TYR A 488 0.65 18.85 -7.06
C TYR A 488 0.40 20.13 -6.25
N GLY A 489 -0.83 20.34 -5.76
CA GLY A 489 -1.20 21.53 -4.99
C GLY A 489 -0.46 21.63 -3.64
N ARG A 490 -0.29 20.52 -2.94
CA ARG A 490 0.49 20.47 -1.68
C ARG A 490 1.94 20.88 -1.90
N THR A 491 2.56 20.37 -2.96
CA THR A 491 3.94 20.73 -3.32
C THR A 491 4.05 22.20 -3.71
N LEU A 492 3.05 22.74 -4.42
CA LEU A 492 3.03 24.16 -4.79
C LEU A 492 2.94 25.10 -3.56
N LEU A 493 2.14 24.73 -2.55
CA LEU A 493 1.92 25.56 -1.35
C LEU A 493 3.04 25.46 -0.32
N HIS A 494 3.60 24.26 -0.11
CA HIS A 494 4.52 23.99 0.99
C HIS A 494 5.93 23.58 0.54
N GLY A 495 6.10 23.18 -0.72
CA GLY A 495 7.30 22.53 -1.21
C GLY A 495 7.51 21.13 -0.59
N GLY A 496 8.65 20.51 -0.93
CA GLY A 496 9.11 19.26 -0.33
C GLY A 496 8.44 18.01 -0.90
N ALA A 497 8.82 17.60 -2.11
CA ALA A 497 8.40 16.30 -2.62
C ALA A 497 9.00 15.19 -1.75
N LYS A 498 8.15 14.25 -1.32
CA LYS A 498 8.58 13.03 -0.63
C LYS A 498 8.55 11.88 -1.61
N TYR A 499 9.66 11.14 -1.71
CA TYR A 499 9.68 9.89 -2.46
C TYR A 499 8.73 8.89 -1.79
N ARG A 500 7.80 8.34 -2.56
CA ARG A 500 6.94 7.23 -2.15
C ARG A 500 7.29 6.02 -3.00
N SER A 501 7.76 4.95 -2.35
CA SER A 501 8.14 3.73 -3.03
C SER A 501 6.91 3.03 -3.60
N THR A 502 6.85 2.87 -4.92
CA THR A 502 5.86 2.02 -5.58
C THR A 502 6.29 0.56 -5.40
N GLY A 503 5.78 -0.08 -4.35
CA GLY A 503 6.25 -1.40 -3.91
C GLY A 503 6.36 -2.45 -5.04
N ARG A 504 7.34 -3.35 -4.89
CA ARG A 504 7.69 -4.61 -5.63
C ARG A 504 6.66 -5.74 -5.78
N GLY A 505 5.50 -5.66 -5.13
CA GLY A 505 4.66 -6.84 -4.88
C GLY A 505 3.74 -7.29 -6.03
N PHE A 506 3.23 -8.53 -5.89
CA PHE A 506 2.16 -9.10 -6.70
C PHE A 506 0.83 -8.36 -6.42
N VAL A 507 0.01 -8.19 -7.45
CA VAL A 507 -1.06 -7.16 -7.47
C VAL A 507 -2.44 -7.67 -7.07
N VAL A 508 -2.60 -8.99 -7.02
CA VAL A 508 -3.88 -9.66 -6.76
C VAL A 508 -4.24 -9.66 -5.26
N PHE A 509 -3.46 -8.99 -4.41
CA PHE A 509 -3.70 -8.98 -2.98
C PHE A 509 -4.67 -7.88 -2.54
N HIS A 510 -5.57 -8.29 -1.65
CA HIS A 510 -6.45 -7.40 -0.92
C HIS A 510 -5.65 -6.41 -0.06
N ALA A 511 -5.90 -5.11 -0.24
CA ALA A 511 -5.39 -4.06 0.62
C ALA A 511 -6.32 -3.86 1.82
N LYS A 512 -5.78 -3.74 3.03
CA LYS A 512 -6.58 -3.59 4.24
C LYS A 512 -7.23 -2.20 4.32
N PHE A 513 -8.30 -2.08 5.09
CA PHE A 513 -8.92 -0.77 5.41
C PHE A 513 -7.93 0.25 5.97
N ALA A 514 -7.04 -0.16 6.88
CA ALA A 514 -6.00 0.74 7.42
C ALA A 514 -5.02 1.24 6.34
N ASP A 515 -4.70 0.43 5.34
CA ASP A 515 -3.79 0.81 4.26
C ASP A 515 -4.44 1.83 3.32
N ASN A 516 -5.67 1.53 2.86
CA ASN A 516 -6.44 2.42 2.00
C ASN A 516 -6.75 3.75 2.71
N TYR A 517 -7.11 3.70 4.00
CA TYR A 517 -7.39 4.89 4.78
C TYR A 517 -6.19 5.81 4.91
N ARG A 518 -5.01 5.27 5.25
CA ARG A 518 -3.78 6.05 5.35
C ARG A 518 -3.36 6.68 4.04
N LEU A 519 -3.57 5.99 2.93
CA LEU A 519 -3.18 6.47 1.60
C LEU A 519 -4.11 7.57 1.07
N TYR A 520 -5.41 7.47 1.36
CA TYR A 520 -6.44 8.31 0.73
C TYR A 520 -7.17 9.29 1.64
N SER A 521 -6.97 9.25 2.96
CA SER A 521 -7.68 10.13 3.92
C SER A 521 -7.62 11.61 3.52
N ARG A 522 -6.42 12.17 3.32
CA ARG A 522 -6.24 13.60 2.99
C ARG A 522 -6.40 13.94 1.52
N SER A 523 -6.08 13.00 0.64
CA SER A 523 -6.10 13.23 -0.81
C SER A 523 -7.51 13.14 -1.40
N HIS A 524 -8.37 12.25 -0.88
CA HIS A 524 -9.70 11.97 -1.42
C HIS A 524 -10.79 12.01 -0.36
N PHE A 525 -10.67 11.29 0.75
CA PHE A 525 -11.81 11.08 1.66
C PHE A 525 -12.29 12.36 2.33
N VAL A 526 -11.39 13.15 2.92
CA VAL A 526 -11.72 14.46 3.52
C VAL A 526 -12.38 15.37 2.46
N LYS A 527 -11.80 15.41 1.27
CA LYS A 527 -12.26 16.26 0.17
C LYS A 527 -13.63 15.84 -0.36
N GLY A 528 -13.84 14.53 -0.53
CA GLY A 528 -15.10 13.94 -0.97
C GLY A 528 -16.20 14.14 0.07
N LEU A 529 -15.89 13.99 1.37
CA LEU A 529 -16.83 14.26 2.45
C LEU A 529 -17.18 15.75 2.55
N GLU A 530 -16.22 16.66 2.35
CA GLU A 530 -16.48 18.10 2.27
C GLU A 530 -17.46 18.41 1.13
N MET A 531 -17.20 17.91 -0.08
CA MET A 531 -18.12 18.10 -1.22
C MET A 531 -19.48 17.43 -1.00
N MET A 532 -19.52 16.25 -0.36
CA MET A 532 -20.76 15.57 0.02
C MET A 532 -21.60 16.45 0.95
N LEU A 533 -20.99 17.04 1.98
CA LEU A 533 -21.68 17.93 2.93
C LEU A 533 -22.22 19.19 2.23
N LEU A 534 -21.46 19.77 1.30
CA LEU A 534 -21.92 20.90 0.49
C LEU A 534 -23.15 20.53 -0.35
N LEU A 535 -23.11 19.37 -1.02
CA LEU A 535 -24.22 18.88 -1.84
C LEU A 535 -25.46 18.54 -1.00
N VAL A 536 -25.29 17.94 0.18
CA VAL A 536 -26.39 17.65 1.10
C VAL A 536 -27.06 18.94 1.57
N VAL A 537 -26.28 19.95 1.96
CA VAL A 537 -26.86 21.24 2.36
C VAL A 537 -27.52 21.96 1.19
N TYR A 538 -26.93 21.89 0.00
CA TYR A 538 -27.56 22.42 -1.21
C TYR A 538 -28.88 21.70 -1.52
N GLN A 539 -28.98 20.39 -1.27
CA GLN A 539 -30.23 19.63 -1.42
C GLN A 539 -31.30 20.01 -0.38
N ILE A 540 -30.89 20.33 0.86
CA ILE A 540 -31.81 20.68 1.95
C ILE A 540 -32.40 22.08 1.76
N PHE A 541 -31.56 23.07 1.40
CA PHE A 541 -31.99 24.48 1.33
C PHE A 541 -32.18 25.01 -0.09
N GLY A 542 -31.70 24.29 -1.11
CA GLY A 542 -31.77 24.74 -2.49
C GLY A 542 -33.20 24.69 -3.04
N SER A 543 -33.69 25.84 -3.51
CA SER A 543 -34.91 25.89 -4.31
C SER A 543 -34.56 25.73 -5.79
N ALA A 544 -34.95 24.61 -6.40
CA ALA A 544 -34.68 24.35 -7.82
C ALA A 544 -35.47 25.31 -8.73
N TYR A 545 -34.96 26.52 -8.95
CA TYR A 545 -35.65 27.53 -9.75
C TYR A 545 -35.73 27.21 -11.25
N ARG A 546 -34.99 26.18 -11.68
CA ARG A 546 -34.66 25.86 -13.07
C ARG A 546 -35.22 24.51 -13.56
N GLY A 547 -36.14 23.92 -12.80
CA GLY A 547 -36.70 22.59 -13.08
C GLY A 547 -35.79 21.44 -12.62
N VAL A 548 -36.39 20.27 -12.41
CA VAL A 548 -35.72 19.08 -11.83
C VAL A 548 -34.58 18.58 -12.72
N LEU A 549 -34.73 18.65 -14.05
CA LEU A 549 -33.74 18.14 -15.00
C LEU A 549 -32.43 18.95 -14.98
N ALA A 550 -32.51 20.28 -14.96
CA ALA A 550 -31.32 21.14 -14.89
C ALA A 550 -30.58 20.96 -13.56
N TYR A 551 -31.32 20.84 -12.45
CA TYR A 551 -30.74 20.54 -11.14
C TYR A 551 -30.00 19.20 -11.15
N LEU A 552 -30.61 18.15 -11.70
CA LEU A 552 -30.04 16.82 -11.77
C LEU A 552 -28.79 16.79 -12.66
N LEU A 553 -28.83 17.42 -13.84
CA LEU A 553 -27.68 17.48 -14.75
C LEU A 553 -26.46 18.20 -14.16
N ILE A 554 -26.69 19.26 -13.37
CA ILE A 554 -25.60 20.00 -12.72
C ILE A 554 -25.02 19.20 -11.53
N THR A 555 -25.85 18.53 -10.75
CA THR A 555 -25.44 17.89 -9.49
C THR A 555 -24.93 16.45 -9.69
N ILE A 556 -25.36 15.73 -10.73
CA ILE A 556 -24.99 14.33 -10.94
C ILE A 556 -23.49 14.14 -11.15
N SER A 557 -22.82 15.05 -11.85
CA SER A 557 -21.37 15.01 -12.07
C SER A 557 -20.60 15.19 -10.75
N MET A 558 -21.10 16.03 -9.84
CA MET A 558 -20.50 16.27 -8.53
C MET A 558 -20.74 15.09 -7.58
N TRP A 559 -21.95 14.52 -7.58
CA TRP A 559 -22.23 13.28 -6.85
C TRP A 559 -21.40 12.11 -7.36
N PHE A 560 -21.20 12.01 -8.68
CA PHE A 560 -20.32 11.01 -9.29
C PHE A 560 -18.86 11.18 -8.83
N MET A 561 -18.35 12.41 -8.80
CA MET A 561 -17.02 12.72 -8.29
C MET A 561 -16.88 12.38 -6.80
N VAL A 562 -17.87 12.71 -5.96
CA VAL A 562 -17.91 12.33 -4.54
C VAL A 562 -17.90 10.81 -4.38
N GLY A 563 -18.81 10.10 -5.03
CA GLY A 563 -18.89 8.63 -4.95
C GLY A 563 -17.59 7.97 -5.38
N THR A 564 -16.97 8.48 -6.44
CA THR A 564 -15.68 8.02 -6.92
C THR A 564 -14.56 8.23 -5.90
N TRP A 565 -14.42 9.44 -5.35
CA TRP A 565 -13.36 9.76 -4.39
C TRP A 565 -13.49 9.00 -3.07
N LEU A 566 -14.72 8.69 -2.64
CA LEU A 566 -14.96 7.94 -1.41
C LEU A 566 -14.81 6.42 -1.60
N PHE A 567 -15.26 5.87 -2.74
CA PHE A 567 -15.44 4.41 -2.87
C PHE A 567 -14.55 3.71 -3.90
N ALA A 568 -13.86 4.42 -4.79
CA ALA A 568 -12.95 3.78 -5.75
C ALA A 568 -11.86 2.90 -5.10
N PRO A 569 -11.27 3.26 -3.94
CA PRO A 569 -10.30 2.40 -3.26
C PRO A 569 -10.84 1.04 -2.85
N PHE A 570 -12.14 0.92 -2.56
CA PHE A 570 -12.77 -0.36 -2.21
C PHE A 570 -13.25 -1.11 -3.45
N LEU A 571 -13.72 -0.36 -4.46
CA LEU A 571 -14.19 -0.91 -5.72
C LEU A 571 -13.08 -1.58 -6.53
N PHE A 572 -11.88 -0.98 -6.56
CA PHE A 572 -10.71 -1.54 -7.23
C PHE A 572 -9.83 -2.41 -6.33
N ASN A 573 -10.30 -2.78 -5.14
CA ASN A 573 -9.59 -3.65 -4.22
C ASN A 573 -10.05 -5.11 -4.37
N PRO A 574 -9.16 -6.06 -4.73
CA PRO A 574 -9.50 -7.48 -4.75
C PRO A 574 -10.16 -7.93 -3.44
N SER A 575 -11.27 -8.68 -3.52
CA SER A 575 -12.06 -9.09 -2.33
C SER A 575 -12.54 -7.92 -1.44
N GLY A 576 -12.67 -6.71 -1.98
CA GLY A 576 -13.10 -5.51 -1.23
C GLY A 576 -14.51 -5.61 -0.64
N PHE A 577 -15.39 -6.41 -1.25
CA PHE A 577 -16.76 -6.65 -0.79
C PHE A 577 -16.98 -8.07 -0.23
N GLU A 578 -15.92 -8.74 0.24
CA GLU A 578 -16.04 -10.03 0.90
C GLU A 578 -16.26 -9.84 2.40
N TRP A 579 -17.43 -10.25 2.92
CA TRP A 579 -17.82 -10.02 4.32
C TRP A 579 -16.75 -10.42 5.34
N GLN A 580 -16.14 -11.59 5.17
CA GLN A 580 -15.11 -12.09 6.08
C GLN A 580 -13.87 -11.18 6.10
N LYS A 581 -13.48 -10.64 4.94
CA LYS A 581 -12.34 -9.73 4.83
C LYS A 581 -12.65 -8.38 5.47
N ILE A 582 -13.85 -7.86 5.30
CA ILE A 582 -14.29 -6.60 5.92
C ILE A 582 -14.28 -6.69 7.45
N VAL A 583 -14.69 -7.83 8.02
CA VAL A 583 -14.61 -8.03 9.47
C VAL A 583 -13.16 -8.03 9.94
N ASP A 584 -12.28 -8.78 9.26
CA ASP A 584 -10.84 -8.83 9.57
C ASP A 584 -10.22 -7.41 9.48
N ASP A 585 -10.51 -6.69 8.41
CA ASP A 585 -10.06 -5.32 8.15
C ASP A 585 -10.58 -4.30 9.15
N TRP A 586 -11.84 -4.41 9.56
CA TRP A 586 -12.42 -3.57 10.60
C TRP A 586 -11.68 -3.77 11.94
N THR A 587 -11.36 -5.02 12.29
CA THR A 587 -10.58 -5.28 13.52
C THR A 587 -9.17 -4.72 13.43
N ASP A 588 -8.52 -4.81 12.28
CA ASP A 588 -7.17 -4.27 12.03
C ASP A 588 -7.16 -2.74 12.08
N TRP A 589 -8.09 -2.08 11.39
CA TRP A 589 -8.27 -0.63 11.44
C TRP A 589 -8.61 -0.15 12.85
N ASN A 590 -9.48 -0.85 13.57
CA ASN A 590 -9.83 -0.49 14.95
C ASN A 590 -8.64 -0.70 15.91
N LYS A 591 -7.75 -1.66 15.66
CA LYS A 591 -6.48 -1.76 16.39
C LYS A 591 -5.56 -0.59 16.06
N TRP A 592 -5.39 -0.26 14.78
CA TRP A 592 -4.52 0.82 14.31
C TRP A 592 -4.94 2.21 14.82
N ILE A 593 -6.24 2.55 14.71
CA ILE A 593 -6.80 3.82 15.20
C ILE A 593 -6.64 3.94 16.72
N ASN A 594 -6.64 2.80 17.43
CA ASN A 594 -6.58 2.79 18.87
C ASN A 594 -5.17 2.81 19.46
N ASN A 595 -4.18 2.32 18.71
CA ASN A 595 -2.82 2.15 19.17
C ASN A 595 -2.11 3.49 19.43
N ILE A 596 -1.38 3.57 20.54
CA ILE A 596 -0.61 4.76 20.92
C ILE A 596 0.70 4.75 20.11
N GLY A 597 1.08 5.90 19.57
CA GLY A 597 2.31 6.06 18.82
C GLY A 597 3.49 6.35 19.74
N GLY A 598 4.63 6.64 19.14
CA GLY A 598 5.85 6.96 19.87
C GLY A 598 7.05 7.11 18.93
N ILE A 599 8.16 7.57 19.49
CA ILE A 599 9.42 7.68 18.74
C ILE A 599 9.80 6.27 18.25
N GLY A 600 9.96 6.11 16.94
CA GLY A 600 10.32 4.83 16.30
C GLY A 600 9.15 3.88 16.02
N VAL A 601 7.90 4.23 16.36
CA VAL A 601 6.73 3.41 16.00
C VAL A 601 6.31 3.72 14.55
N PRO A 602 6.30 2.73 13.63
CA PRO A 602 5.91 2.94 12.24
C PRO A 602 4.45 3.41 12.09
N ALA A 603 4.19 4.26 11.09
CA ALA A 603 2.84 4.74 10.75
C ALA A 603 1.83 3.63 10.43
N GLU A 604 2.31 2.46 10.00
CA GLU A 604 1.51 1.25 9.77
C GLU A 604 0.91 0.66 11.04
N LYS A 605 1.57 0.86 12.19
CA LYS A 605 1.16 0.24 13.45
C LYS A 605 0.35 1.16 14.35
N SER A 606 0.42 2.48 14.14
CA SER A 606 -0.29 3.46 14.96
C SER A 606 -0.81 4.65 14.16
N TRP A 607 -2.07 4.99 14.40
CA TRP A 607 -2.69 6.22 13.88
C TRP A 607 -1.97 7.49 14.33
N GLU A 608 -1.45 7.53 15.56
CA GLU A 608 -0.76 8.72 16.04
C GLU A 608 0.51 8.99 15.24
N SER A 609 1.34 7.96 14.99
CA SER A 609 2.55 8.09 14.18
C SER A 609 2.21 8.52 12.75
N TRP A 610 1.16 7.93 12.16
CA TRP A 610 0.69 8.32 10.83
C TRP A 610 0.19 9.76 10.78
N TRP A 611 -0.61 10.18 11.76
CA TRP A 611 -1.19 11.52 11.80
C TRP A 611 -0.12 12.60 11.97
N GLU A 612 0.93 12.32 12.75
CA GLU A 612 2.11 13.17 12.88
C GLU A 612 2.94 13.23 11.58
N GLU A 613 3.15 12.09 10.92
CA GLU A 613 3.85 12.02 9.63
C GLU A 613 3.10 12.79 8.52
N GLU A 614 1.77 12.67 8.48
CA GLU A 614 0.96 13.32 7.44
C GLU A 614 1.07 14.85 7.49
N GLN A 615 1.25 15.42 8.70
CA GLN A 615 1.42 16.86 8.95
C GLN A 615 2.86 17.36 8.87
N GLU A 616 3.84 16.50 8.58
CA GLU A 616 5.25 16.86 8.58
C GLU A 616 5.57 18.06 7.66
N HIS A 617 4.89 18.14 6.52
CA HIS A 617 5.02 19.24 5.56
C HIS A 617 4.75 20.63 6.15
N LEU A 618 3.83 20.74 7.12
CA LEU A 618 3.51 22.02 7.78
C LEU A 618 4.68 22.54 8.62
N ARG A 619 5.56 21.66 9.11
CA ARG A 619 6.76 22.04 9.88
C ARG A 619 7.78 22.78 9.01
N HIS A 620 7.80 22.49 7.71
CA HIS A 620 8.72 23.10 6.74
C HIS A 620 8.07 24.20 5.91
N SER A 621 6.76 24.44 6.10
CA SER A 621 6.02 25.46 5.39
C SER A 621 6.46 26.87 5.81
N GLY A 622 6.64 27.76 4.83
CA GLY A 622 6.93 29.17 5.09
C GLY A 622 5.73 29.92 5.68
N LYS A 623 5.96 31.12 6.23
CA LYS A 623 4.89 31.97 6.82
C LYS A 623 3.71 32.19 5.87
N ARG A 624 3.98 32.39 4.57
CA ARG A 624 2.94 32.57 3.54
C ARG A 624 2.06 31.32 3.40
N GLY A 625 2.65 30.12 3.39
CA GLY A 625 1.91 28.86 3.32
C GLY A 625 1.00 28.67 4.54
N ILE A 626 1.49 29.00 5.75
CA ILE A 626 0.68 28.94 6.98
C ILE A 626 -0.50 29.93 6.92
N VAL A 627 -0.27 31.16 6.45
CA VAL A 627 -1.35 32.16 6.28
C VAL A 627 -2.39 31.65 5.27
N VAL A 628 -1.97 31.07 4.15
CA VAL A 628 -2.89 30.50 3.16
C VAL A 628 -3.71 29.35 3.76
N GLU A 629 -3.12 28.45 4.54
CA GLU A 629 -3.86 27.38 5.24
C GLU A 629 -4.94 27.92 6.19
N ILE A 630 -4.61 28.98 6.94
CA ILE A 630 -5.57 29.65 7.83
C ILE A 630 -6.70 30.28 6.99
N LEU A 631 -6.36 31.04 5.95
CA LEU A 631 -7.33 31.71 5.08
C LEU A 631 -8.26 30.70 4.40
N LEU A 632 -7.74 29.59 3.88
CA LEU A 632 -8.55 28.52 3.31
C LEU A 632 -9.48 27.92 4.37
N SER A 633 -9.02 27.75 5.61
CA SER A 633 -9.83 27.20 6.70
C SER A 633 -10.96 28.13 7.16
N LEU A 634 -10.87 29.44 6.92
CA LEU A 634 -11.92 30.41 7.27
C LEU A 634 -13.28 30.10 6.59
N ARG A 635 -13.28 29.41 5.45
CA ARG A 635 -14.49 29.03 4.72
C ARG A 635 -15.47 28.22 5.56
N PHE A 636 -14.97 27.40 6.49
CA PHE A 636 -15.80 26.58 7.37
C PHE A 636 -16.58 27.40 8.42
N PHE A 637 -16.05 28.57 8.80
CA PHE A 637 -16.71 29.48 9.74
C PHE A 637 -17.80 30.30 9.04
N ILE A 638 -17.54 30.72 7.80
CA ILE A 638 -18.55 31.36 6.93
C ILE A 638 -19.70 30.39 6.64
N TYR A 639 -19.37 29.12 6.40
CA TYR A 639 -20.34 28.05 6.22
C TYR A 639 -21.28 27.90 7.44
N GLN A 640 -20.73 27.88 8.65
CA GLN A 640 -21.50 27.84 9.89
C GLN A 640 -22.38 29.08 10.06
N TYR A 641 -21.80 30.27 9.79
CA TYR A 641 -22.53 31.53 9.86
C TYR A 641 -23.80 31.46 9.03
N GLY A 642 -23.71 31.04 7.77
CA GLY A 642 -24.89 30.91 6.89
C GLY A 642 -25.94 29.93 7.43
N LEU A 643 -25.54 28.77 7.94
CA LEU A 643 -26.48 27.75 8.44
C LEU A 643 -27.19 28.12 9.74
N VAL A 644 -26.51 28.81 10.66
CA VAL A 644 -27.10 29.18 11.96
C VAL A 644 -28.32 30.08 11.78
N TYR A 645 -28.35 30.94 10.77
CA TYR A 645 -29.50 31.83 10.48
C TYR A 645 -30.69 31.15 9.80
N HIS A 646 -30.54 29.88 9.41
CA HIS A 646 -31.64 29.06 8.89
C HIS A 646 -32.25 28.14 9.96
N LEU A 647 -31.80 28.23 11.22
CA LEU A 647 -32.41 27.52 12.33
C LEU A 647 -33.72 28.19 12.75
N THR A 648 -34.77 27.40 13.00
CA THR A 648 -36.10 27.90 13.41
C THR A 648 -36.05 28.78 14.65
N ILE A 649 -35.17 28.47 15.61
CA ILE A 649 -34.96 29.24 16.85
C ILE A 649 -34.47 30.68 16.59
N THR A 650 -33.88 30.93 15.42
CA THR A 650 -33.26 32.21 15.05
C THR A 650 -34.10 33.03 14.06
N GLU A 651 -35.24 32.51 13.60
CA GLU A 651 -36.09 33.17 12.59
C GLU A 651 -36.50 34.60 12.99
N ARG A 652 -36.75 34.83 14.29
CA ARG A 652 -37.19 36.13 14.81
C ARG A 652 -36.06 37.15 14.96
N THR A 653 -34.79 36.72 15.03
CA THR A 653 -33.65 37.62 15.30
C THR A 653 -32.44 37.24 14.46
N LYS A 654 -32.17 37.97 13.38
CA LYS A 654 -30.97 37.80 12.54
C LYS A 654 -29.80 38.68 12.96
N ASN A 655 -29.56 38.81 14.26
CA ASN A 655 -28.45 39.62 14.78
C ASN A 655 -27.13 38.84 14.74
N PHE A 656 -26.00 39.52 14.55
CA PHE A 656 -24.65 38.94 14.61
C PHE A 656 -24.37 38.23 15.95
N LEU A 657 -25.02 38.69 17.02
CA LEU A 657 -24.96 38.05 18.35
C LEU A 657 -25.36 36.58 18.35
N VAL A 658 -26.31 36.17 17.49
CA VAL A 658 -26.75 34.77 17.39
C VAL A 658 -25.60 33.87 16.93
N TYR A 659 -24.83 34.34 15.95
CA TYR A 659 -23.62 33.65 15.54
C TYR A 659 -22.62 33.57 16.70
N GLY A 660 -22.37 34.66 17.42
CA GLY A 660 -21.50 34.66 18.61
C GLY A 660 -21.95 33.68 19.70
N VAL A 661 -23.26 33.59 19.99
CA VAL A 661 -23.83 32.64 20.96
C VAL A 661 -23.64 31.19 20.50
N SER A 662 -23.70 30.91 19.20
CA SER A 662 -23.46 29.56 18.68
C SER A 662 -22.06 29.01 19.02
N TRP A 663 -21.07 29.89 19.25
CA TRP A 663 -19.73 29.48 19.69
C TRP A 663 -19.69 28.92 21.11
N LEU A 664 -20.69 29.22 21.96
CA LEU A 664 -20.79 28.59 23.28
C LEU A 664 -20.92 27.07 23.17
N VAL A 665 -21.60 26.58 22.13
CA VAL A 665 -21.71 25.14 21.82
C VAL A 665 -20.34 24.57 21.50
N ILE A 666 -19.52 25.30 20.73
CA ILE A 666 -18.16 24.89 20.38
C ILE A 666 -17.28 24.83 21.63
N PHE A 667 -17.33 25.87 22.48
CA PHE A 667 -16.57 25.89 23.73
C PHE A 667 -16.99 24.75 24.67
N LEU A 668 -18.29 24.44 24.75
CA LEU A 668 -18.80 23.30 25.52
C LEU A 668 -18.23 21.97 24.99
N ILE A 669 -18.26 21.75 23.67
CA ILE A 669 -17.69 20.54 23.06
C ILE A 669 -16.19 20.44 23.35
N LEU A 670 -15.43 21.53 23.19
CA LEU A 670 -14.00 21.55 23.49
C LEU A 670 -13.71 21.30 24.97
N PHE A 671 -14.53 21.83 25.88
CA PHE A 671 -14.44 21.57 27.31
C PHE A 671 -14.69 20.09 27.63
N VAL A 672 -15.76 19.51 27.10
CA VAL A 672 -16.05 18.06 27.25
C VAL A 672 -14.89 17.22 26.73
N MET A 673 -14.35 17.56 25.56
CA MET A 673 -13.21 16.85 24.97
C MET A 673 -11.94 16.96 25.82
N LYS A 674 -11.68 18.14 26.42
CA LYS A 674 -10.57 18.32 27.37
C LYS A 674 -10.75 17.45 28.60
N THR A 675 -11.96 17.40 29.17
CA THR A 675 -12.31 16.55 30.31
C THR A 675 -12.11 15.07 30.01
N ILE A 676 -12.55 14.60 28.83
CA ILE A 676 -12.33 13.21 28.38
C ILE A 676 -10.83 12.91 28.19
N SER A 677 -10.07 13.84 27.60
CA SER A 677 -8.64 13.65 27.36
C SER A 677 -7.84 13.54 28.65
N VAL A 678 -8.09 14.43 29.62
CA VAL A 678 -7.49 14.39 30.95
C VAL A 678 -7.92 13.14 31.70
N GLY A 679 -9.22 12.82 31.68
CA GLY A 679 -9.77 11.64 32.33
C GLY A 679 -9.17 10.33 31.81
N ARG A 680 -8.97 10.23 30.49
CA ARG A 680 -8.29 9.09 29.87
C ARG A 680 -6.85 8.96 30.37
N ARG A 681 -6.08 10.05 30.43
CA ARG A 681 -4.68 9.99 30.90
C ARG A 681 -4.56 9.63 32.38
N LYS A 682 -5.44 10.18 33.22
CA LYS A 682 -5.33 10.07 34.69
C LYS A 682 -5.98 8.80 35.26
N PHE A 683 -7.06 8.31 34.64
CA PHE A 683 -7.92 7.27 35.23
C PHE A 683 -8.09 6.02 34.37
N SER A 684 -7.68 6.02 33.09
CA SER A 684 -7.92 4.86 32.20
C SER A 684 -7.17 3.59 32.62
N ALA A 685 -5.98 3.71 33.23
CA ALA A 685 -5.17 2.57 33.63
C ALA A 685 -5.50 2.08 35.05
N SER A 686 -5.77 3.02 35.97
CA SER A 686 -5.97 2.73 37.40
C SER A 686 -7.44 2.55 37.80
N PHE A 687 -8.40 3.20 37.12
CA PHE A 687 -9.82 3.21 37.52
C PHE A 687 -10.77 3.10 36.31
N GLN A 688 -10.78 1.93 35.67
CA GLN A 688 -11.60 1.70 34.46
C GLN A 688 -13.11 1.92 34.69
N LEU A 689 -13.65 1.52 35.86
CA LEU A 689 -15.06 1.69 36.18
C LEU A 689 -15.44 3.18 36.28
N MET A 690 -14.63 3.97 36.99
CA MET A 690 -14.86 5.41 37.14
C MET A 690 -14.82 6.13 35.79
N PHE A 691 -13.91 5.73 34.90
CA PHE A 691 -13.86 6.28 33.55
C PHE A 691 -15.08 5.90 32.70
N ARG A 692 -15.65 4.69 32.86
CA ARG A 692 -16.92 4.31 32.22
C ARG A 692 -18.10 5.11 32.77
N LEU A 693 -18.16 5.33 34.09
CA LEU A 693 -19.19 6.14 34.73
C LEU A 693 -19.15 7.60 34.25
N ILE A 694 -17.95 8.22 34.16
CA ILE A 694 -17.78 9.57 33.61
C ILE A 694 -18.31 9.66 32.18
N LYS A 695 -18.01 8.67 31.32
CA LYS A 695 -18.56 8.62 29.96
C LYS A 695 -20.07 8.49 29.95
N GLY A 696 -20.63 7.63 30.79
CA GLY A 696 -22.07 7.46 30.94
C GLY A 696 -22.76 8.75 31.40
N LEU A 697 -22.17 9.46 32.36
CA LEU A 697 -22.69 10.73 32.86
C LEU A 697 -22.65 11.82 31.78
N ILE A 698 -21.55 11.94 31.04
CA ILE A 698 -21.45 12.86 29.89
C ILE A 698 -22.55 12.55 28.86
N PHE A 699 -22.78 11.26 28.55
CA PHE A 699 -23.82 10.84 27.62
C PHE A 699 -25.23 11.19 28.11
N MET A 700 -25.53 10.95 29.40
CA MET A 700 -26.82 11.33 30.00
C MET A 700 -27.03 12.84 29.99
N THR A 701 -25.99 13.64 30.30
CA THR A 701 -26.08 15.11 30.23
C THR A 701 -26.32 15.60 28.79
N PHE A 702 -25.72 14.94 27.80
CA PHE A 702 -25.94 15.28 26.39
C PHE A 702 -27.38 14.97 25.95
N ILE A 703 -27.93 13.82 26.33
CA ILE A 703 -29.34 13.49 26.08
C ILE A 703 -30.26 14.49 26.76
N ALA A 704 -30.01 14.83 28.03
CA ALA A 704 -30.82 15.80 28.76
C ALA A 704 -30.83 17.17 28.05
N ILE A 705 -29.69 17.66 27.58
CA ILE A 705 -29.60 18.91 26.80
C ILE A 705 -30.43 18.82 25.51
N ILE A 706 -30.34 17.70 24.77
CA ILE A 706 -31.15 17.50 23.55
C ILE A 706 -32.64 17.53 23.87
N VAL A 707 -33.08 16.81 24.92
CA VAL A 707 -34.49 16.79 25.32
C VAL A 707 -34.95 18.19 25.67
N ILE A 708 -34.18 18.94 26.46
CA ILE A 708 -34.48 20.34 26.81
C ILE A 708 -34.60 21.22 25.55
N LEU A 709 -33.70 21.08 24.58
CA LEU A 709 -33.75 21.85 23.33
C LEU A 709 -34.99 21.51 22.48
N ILE A 710 -35.42 20.25 22.48
CA ILE A 710 -36.64 19.84 21.77
C ILE A 710 -37.89 20.35 22.50
N THR A 711 -37.96 20.22 23.82
CA THR A 711 -39.18 20.52 24.60
C THR A 711 -39.36 22.00 24.91
N LEU A 712 -38.28 22.72 25.24
CA LEU A 712 -38.33 24.14 25.64
C LEU A 712 -38.03 25.08 24.48
N ALA A 713 -37.09 24.72 23.60
CA ALA A 713 -36.70 25.56 22.48
C ALA A 713 -37.41 25.20 21.16
N HIS A 714 -38.34 24.22 21.21
CA HIS A 714 -39.14 23.76 20.07
C HIS A 714 -38.30 23.41 18.82
N MET A 715 -37.07 22.90 19.00
CA MET A 715 -36.20 22.52 17.89
C MET A 715 -36.78 21.36 17.09
N THR A 716 -36.84 21.50 15.77
CA THR A 716 -37.25 20.43 14.86
C THR A 716 -36.12 19.43 14.61
N ILE A 717 -36.45 18.26 14.07
CA ILE A 717 -35.45 17.27 13.64
C ILE A 717 -34.52 17.86 12.56
N GLN A 718 -35.06 18.70 11.67
CA GLN A 718 -34.27 19.40 10.66
C GLN A 718 -33.24 20.33 11.31
N ASP A 719 -33.60 21.06 12.36
CA ASP A 719 -32.68 21.94 13.08
C ASP A 719 -31.53 21.17 13.73
N ILE A 720 -31.78 19.95 14.25
CA ILE A 720 -30.73 19.08 14.80
C ILE A 720 -29.74 18.68 13.70
N ILE A 721 -30.24 18.30 12.52
CA ILE A 721 -29.40 17.95 11.37
C ILE A 721 -28.57 19.17 10.93
N VAL A 722 -29.19 20.35 10.85
CA VAL A 722 -28.52 21.61 10.48
C VAL A 722 -27.45 21.98 11.49
N CYS A 723 -27.69 21.80 12.79
CA CYS A 723 -26.67 21.99 13.83
C CYS A 723 -25.47 21.05 13.62
N ILE A 724 -25.70 19.75 13.38
CA ILE A 724 -24.61 18.80 13.08
C ILE A 724 -23.82 19.26 11.85
N LEU A 725 -24.54 19.62 10.78
CA LEU A 725 -23.95 20.10 9.53
C LEU A 725 -23.18 21.41 9.73
N ALA A 726 -23.60 22.32 10.61
CA ALA A 726 -22.91 23.58 10.88
C ALA A 726 -21.66 23.40 11.76
N PHE A 727 -21.77 22.65 12.86
CA PHE A 727 -20.68 22.54 13.84
C PHE A 727 -19.59 21.54 13.42
N MET A 728 -19.93 20.47 12.68
CA MET A 728 -18.95 19.47 12.27
C MET A 728 -17.84 20.05 11.35
N PRO A 729 -18.15 20.80 10.27
CA PRO A 729 -17.13 21.46 9.45
C PRO A 729 -16.39 22.57 10.20
N THR A 730 -17.06 23.29 11.10
CA THR A 730 -16.41 24.32 11.94
C THR A 730 -15.33 23.71 12.83
N GLY A 731 -15.62 22.60 13.49
CA GLY A 731 -14.64 21.90 14.31
C GLY A 731 -13.47 21.35 13.48
N TRP A 732 -13.71 20.97 12.22
CA TRP A 732 -12.65 20.61 11.28
C TRP A 732 -11.80 21.82 10.89
N GLY A 733 -12.41 22.97 10.60
CA GLY A 733 -11.70 24.23 10.34
C GLY A 733 -10.81 24.66 11.50
N MET A 734 -11.30 24.56 12.75
CA MET A 734 -10.48 24.78 13.94
C MET A 734 -9.33 23.79 14.05
N LEU A 735 -9.56 22.52 13.71
CA LEU A 735 -8.52 21.50 13.71
C LEU A 735 -7.41 21.87 12.70
N LEU A 736 -7.76 22.26 11.47
CA LEU A 736 -6.79 22.68 10.46
C LEU A 736 -5.97 23.90 10.91
N ILE A 737 -6.62 24.92 11.49
CA ILE A 737 -5.93 26.09 12.05
C ILE A 737 -4.98 25.67 13.18
N ALA A 738 -5.41 24.77 14.07
CA ALA A 738 -4.58 24.27 15.16
C ALA A 738 -3.36 23.47 14.65
N GLN A 739 -3.51 22.72 13.55
CA GLN A 739 -2.42 22.00 12.89
C GLN A 739 -1.43 22.99 12.24
N ALA A 740 -1.92 24.01 11.53
CA ALA A 740 -1.08 25.05 10.94
C ALA A 740 -0.33 25.87 12.01
N CYS A 741 -0.96 26.13 13.15
CA CYS A 741 -0.40 26.86 14.29
C CYS A 741 0.22 25.95 15.37
N LYS A 742 0.64 24.73 15.01
CA LYS A 742 1.11 23.70 15.96
C LYS A 742 2.10 24.21 17.03
N PRO A 743 3.15 24.98 16.72
CA PRO A 743 4.11 25.44 17.75
C PRO A 743 3.45 26.27 18.86
N VAL A 744 2.49 27.11 18.51
CA VAL A 744 1.74 27.97 19.44
C VAL A 744 0.80 27.13 20.29
N VAL A 745 0.04 26.24 19.65
CA VAL A 745 -0.95 25.38 20.32
C VAL A 745 -0.27 24.38 21.27
N HIS A 746 0.91 23.90 20.89
CA HIS A 746 1.73 23.02 21.72
C HIS A 746 2.23 23.77 22.97
N ARG A 747 2.74 25.00 22.81
CA ARG A 747 3.17 25.85 23.94
C ARG A 747 2.02 26.17 24.89
N ALA A 748 0.81 26.34 24.37
CA ALA A 748 -0.40 26.57 25.17
C ALA A 748 -0.95 25.30 25.86
N GLY A 749 -0.35 24.12 25.64
CA GLY A 749 -0.76 22.86 26.30
C GLY A 749 -2.04 22.21 25.75
N PHE A 750 -2.59 22.71 24.63
CA PHE A 750 -3.84 22.18 24.06
C PHE A 750 -3.64 21.04 23.04
N TRP A 751 -2.41 20.71 22.68
CA TRP A 751 -2.13 19.69 21.64
C TRP A 751 -2.74 18.31 21.95
N GLY A 752 -2.78 17.91 23.23
CA GLY A 752 -3.43 16.67 23.64
C GLY A 752 -4.94 16.64 23.32
N SER A 753 -5.63 17.77 23.49
CA SER A 753 -7.04 17.93 23.13
C SER A 753 -7.23 17.93 21.61
N VAL A 754 -6.38 18.65 20.87
CA VAL A 754 -6.40 18.68 19.40
C VAL A 754 -6.24 17.28 18.83
N ARG A 755 -5.29 16.50 19.34
CA ARG A 755 -5.09 15.11 18.93
C ARG A 755 -6.31 14.23 19.24
N THR A 756 -6.95 14.42 20.39
CA THR A 756 -8.15 13.67 20.77
C THR A 756 -9.32 14.00 19.83
N LEU A 757 -9.49 15.28 19.50
CA LEU A 757 -10.49 15.76 18.55
C LEU A 757 -10.24 15.20 17.14
N ALA A 758 -8.99 15.29 16.65
CA ALA A 758 -8.59 14.73 15.36
C ALA A 758 -8.95 13.24 15.26
N ARG A 759 -8.62 12.46 16.29
CA ARG A 759 -8.97 11.02 16.32
C ARG A 759 -10.47 10.78 16.24
N GLY A 760 -11.27 11.63 16.91
CA GLY A 760 -12.73 11.58 16.83
C GLY A 760 -13.23 11.77 15.40
N TYR A 761 -12.73 12.77 14.69
CA TYR A 761 -13.05 12.99 13.28
C TYR A 761 -12.65 11.80 12.41
N GLU A 762 -11.45 11.25 12.59
CA GLU A 762 -10.99 10.10 11.80
C GLU A 762 -11.85 8.86 12.05
N ILE A 763 -12.35 8.67 13.29
CA ILE A 763 -13.30 7.60 13.60
C ILE A 763 -14.62 7.79 12.87
N VAL A 764 -15.19 9.00 12.92
CA VAL A 764 -16.45 9.33 12.24
C VAL A 764 -16.30 9.15 10.72
N MET A 765 -15.22 9.65 10.13
CA MET A 765 -14.95 9.48 8.71
C MET A 765 -14.79 8.00 8.34
N GLY A 766 -14.07 7.21 9.15
CA GLY A 766 -13.93 5.77 8.95
C GLY A 766 -15.29 5.05 8.97
N LEU A 767 -16.15 5.37 9.94
CA LEU A 767 -17.51 4.82 10.03
C LEU A 767 -18.36 5.17 8.80
N LEU A 768 -18.33 6.42 8.35
CA LEU A 768 -19.06 6.87 7.16
C LEU A 768 -18.61 6.16 5.88
N LEU A 769 -17.33 5.81 5.78
CA LEU A 769 -16.77 5.11 4.61
C LEU A 769 -17.04 3.60 4.65
N PHE A 770 -16.79 2.95 5.80
CA PHE A 770 -16.84 1.50 5.90
C PHE A 770 -18.26 0.96 6.04
N THR A 771 -19.21 1.74 6.56
CA THR A 771 -20.61 1.30 6.72
C THR A 771 -21.29 0.98 5.39
N PRO A 772 -21.23 1.86 4.36
CA PRO A 772 -21.75 1.52 3.03
C PRO A 772 -21.05 0.32 2.39
N VAL A 773 -19.73 0.20 2.56
CA VAL A 773 -18.95 -0.94 2.03
C VAL A 773 -19.38 -2.25 2.69
N ALA A 774 -19.54 -2.25 4.02
CA ALA A 774 -20.03 -3.41 4.77
C ALA A 774 -21.47 -3.78 4.38
N PHE A 775 -22.33 -2.79 4.17
CA PHE A 775 -23.70 -3.01 3.69
C PHE A 775 -23.71 -3.65 2.30
N LEU A 776 -22.93 -3.11 1.35
CA LEU A 776 -22.82 -3.66 0.00
C LEU A 776 -22.25 -5.09 -0.02
N ALA A 777 -21.35 -5.42 0.91
CA ALA A 777 -20.78 -6.75 1.04
C ALA A 777 -21.75 -7.81 1.55
N TRP A 778 -22.91 -7.42 2.08
CA TRP A 778 -23.99 -8.35 2.41
C TRP A 778 -24.59 -8.98 1.15
N PHE A 779 -24.50 -8.30 0.01
CA PHE A 779 -25.06 -8.75 -1.25
C PHE A 779 -24.02 -9.54 -2.07
N PRO A 780 -24.21 -10.87 -2.28
CA PRO A 780 -23.21 -11.72 -2.93
C PRO A 780 -22.85 -11.27 -4.35
N PHE A 781 -23.83 -10.73 -5.10
CA PHE A 781 -23.64 -10.30 -6.49
C PHE A 781 -22.60 -9.17 -6.62
N VAL A 782 -22.41 -8.34 -5.60
CA VAL A 782 -21.46 -7.22 -5.63
C VAL A 782 -20.03 -7.74 -5.70
N SER A 783 -19.71 -8.74 -4.90
CA SER A 783 -18.38 -9.38 -4.90
C SER A 783 -18.11 -10.14 -6.20
N GLU A 784 -19.14 -10.77 -6.79
CA GLU A 784 -19.02 -11.41 -8.11
C GLU A 784 -18.79 -10.41 -9.24
N PHE A 785 -19.54 -9.31 -9.25
CA PHE A 785 -19.39 -8.23 -10.20
C PHE A 785 -17.99 -7.63 -10.13
N GLN A 786 -17.51 -7.29 -8.94
CA GLN A 786 -16.15 -6.78 -8.72
C GLN A 786 -15.09 -7.74 -9.26
N THR A 787 -15.22 -9.04 -8.98
CA THR A 787 -14.24 -10.05 -9.40
C THR A 787 -14.18 -10.17 -10.94
N ARG A 788 -15.33 -10.12 -11.62
CA ARG A 788 -15.40 -10.14 -13.09
C ARG A 788 -14.85 -8.88 -13.74
N MET A 789 -14.99 -7.74 -13.06
CA MET A 789 -14.47 -6.46 -13.53
C MET A 789 -12.93 -6.38 -13.39
N LEU A 790 -12.38 -6.85 -12.26
CA LEU A 790 -10.95 -6.72 -11.97
C LEU A 790 -10.07 -7.77 -12.65
N PHE A 791 -10.63 -8.95 -12.96
CA PHE A 791 -9.85 -10.07 -13.44
C PHE A 791 -10.34 -10.57 -14.79
N ASN A 792 -9.39 -11.01 -15.62
CA ASN A 792 -9.69 -11.70 -16.86
C ASN A 792 -10.58 -12.94 -16.60
N GLN A 793 -11.50 -13.24 -17.52
CA GLN A 793 -12.49 -14.31 -17.41
C GLN A 793 -11.88 -15.67 -17.04
N ALA A 794 -10.68 -15.99 -17.53
CA ALA A 794 -9.99 -17.24 -17.21
C ALA A 794 -9.62 -17.33 -15.71
N PHE A 795 -9.13 -16.23 -15.12
CA PHE A 795 -8.80 -16.15 -13.70
C PHE A 795 -10.05 -16.03 -12.82
N SER A 796 -11.05 -15.27 -13.28
CA SER A 796 -12.34 -15.11 -12.63
C SER A 796 -13.10 -16.44 -12.48
N ARG A 797 -13.12 -17.29 -13.53
CA ARG A 797 -13.70 -18.65 -13.45
C ARG A 797 -12.98 -19.52 -12.41
N GLY A 798 -11.65 -19.45 -12.33
CA GLY A 798 -10.86 -20.16 -11.32
C GLY A 798 -11.21 -19.73 -9.88
N LEU A 799 -11.36 -18.42 -9.65
CA LEU A 799 -11.75 -17.84 -8.36
C LEU A 799 -13.19 -18.19 -7.96
N GLN A 800 -14.14 -18.12 -8.90
CA GLN A 800 -15.54 -18.48 -8.64
C GLN A 800 -15.69 -19.95 -8.27
N ILE A 801 -14.99 -20.84 -8.99
CA ILE A 801 -14.95 -22.27 -8.68
C ILE A 801 -14.35 -22.50 -7.28
N SER A 802 -13.28 -21.79 -6.92
CA SER A 802 -12.69 -21.86 -5.58
C SER A 802 -13.66 -21.42 -4.46
N ARG A 803 -14.43 -20.34 -4.68
CA ARG A 803 -15.45 -19.85 -3.73
C ARG A 803 -16.63 -20.81 -3.58
N ILE A 804 -17.16 -21.35 -4.68
CA ILE A 804 -18.28 -22.32 -4.67
C ILE A 804 -17.85 -23.63 -3.97
N LEU A 805 -16.65 -24.13 -4.27
CA LEU A 805 -16.08 -25.31 -3.61
C LEU A 805 -15.79 -25.07 -2.12
N GLY A 806 -15.43 -23.85 -1.73
CA GLY A 806 -15.31 -23.44 -0.33
C GLY A 806 -16.65 -23.33 0.41
N GLY A 807 -17.71 -22.91 -0.29
CA GLY A 807 -19.08 -22.77 0.25
C GLY A 807 -19.77 -24.12 0.51
N HIS A 808 -19.74 -25.05 -0.45
CA HIS A 808 -20.36 -26.38 -0.30
C HIS A 808 -19.74 -27.25 0.81
N ARG A 809 -18.50 -26.99 1.22
CA ARG A 809 -17.88 -27.67 2.37
C ARG A 809 -18.47 -27.26 3.72
N LYS A 810 -19.09 -26.07 3.82
CA LYS A 810 -19.73 -25.59 5.06
C LYS A 810 -21.10 -26.23 5.28
N ASP A 811 -21.91 -26.41 4.24
CA ASP A 811 -23.24 -27.04 4.34
C ASP A 811 -23.19 -28.56 4.56
N ARG A 812 -22.10 -29.24 4.18
CA ARG A 812 -21.89 -30.64 4.58
C ARG A 812 -21.54 -30.80 6.07
N SER A 813 -20.99 -29.77 6.71
CA SER A 813 -20.64 -29.81 8.14
C SER A 813 -21.84 -29.60 9.08
N SER A 814 -22.93 -29.00 8.59
CA SER A 814 -24.18 -28.84 9.33
C SER A 814 -25.11 -30.05 9.24
N ARG A 815 -24.98 -30.87 8.18
CA ARG A 815 -25.82 -32.08 7.98
C ARG A 815 -25.32 -33.34 8.68
N ASN A 816 -24.10 -33.33 9.22
CA ASN A 816 -23.52 -34.44 10.00
C ASN A 816 -23.67 -34.23 11.53
N LYS A 817 -24.69 -33.46 11.96
CA LYS A 817 -25.03 -33.21 13.36
C LYS A 817 -26.49 -33.51 13.71
N GLU A 818 -27.15 -34.33 12.90
CA GLU A 818 -28.39 -35.04 13.27
C GLU A 818 -28.14 -36.54 13.30
#